data_AF-A0A939A577-F1
#
_entry.id   AF-A0A939A577-F1
#
_cell.length_a   1.000
_cell.length_b   1.000
_cell.length_c   1.000
_cell.angle_alpha   90.00
_cell.angle_beta   90.00
_cell.angle_gamma   90.00
#
_symmetry.space_group_name_H-M   'P 1'
#
loop_
_entity.id
_entity.type
_entity.pdbx_description
1 polymer ?
#
loop_
_entity_poly.entity_id
_entity_poly.type
_entity_poly.pdbx_seq_one_letter_code
_entity_poly.pdbx_strand_id
1 'polypeptide(L)'
;MSESFPRSPTARACALPIYAAHDALIDAIRSHQVTVVVGPTGCGKTTQLPQMLLRAGLTDKVIGVTQPRRLAAVSVAWRVAEEQGVTCGAEVGYCIRFDDLSGPDTRLRIMTDGILLQEARSDPHWSRYGVLVIDEAHERSLNIDFTLGLLHEALRFRPDLRVVVSSATLQPQKFVEFFGDVCPHVPVVSIEARPYPVQKIWQPLDDGSPEALAEAVAQQVARAHKADPTGHVLVFLSGEDAIKRAMAALQQRGFDRSTAILPLYGAMQREEQERVFADLGKRKVVLATNIAETSLTIDGVTTVIDSGLAKVPRFVPRAGLSLLREEGISRASADQRLGRAGRTAPGRCIRLYSERDYSQRPAFTDEEIVRLDLAETVLSLIDLGVHDIERFALPTRPPRGRLVAAVQSLQQLGAIDDRRTLTPIGKKMVPFPLSPTLARLVVEAGMCAPDVGDDACILAAYSSSRAPQLYPAGQEDRARRAHARWSDPLGDAVAAVKVFRAWEKSNDREWFCHQNYLDGAILAFVAKARAQLVDIATSLGMRIGAHGDSQDLARCVAVAYAANAMANRGRQFESATGERVFLHPGSVLYGSPPRFAVASEIVVSQRTYARQVTAVRPAWLAELRPDLAARWQLRPDKVRKDEGPPPATPKILQLGPVVLQVEGGKGRPRVDLGLEDARAVAVAGPQPLPDGAQRWQARIVVGDLALASGTPLGALLALLPVLPLPEQGADLRCAVPEGALLEVDRGRHALLRHLPSLLVPMAQHTGRRAGWAALVHNGDDGYWYEVMPDFRDAVETTAAALGQLGNQVDDPQVAVAEARVDALRDRMQAALAGRSFRQA
;
A
#
# COMPACT_ATOMS: atom_id res chain seq x y z
N MET A 1 36.10 5.14 29.21
CA MET A 1 37.19 4.85 28.25
C MET A 1 36.51 4.60 26.92
N SER A 2 36.60 5.54 25.98
CA SER A 2 36.02 5.36 24.64
C SER A 2 36.80 4.24 23.95
N GLU A 3 36.19 3.07 23.78
CA GLU A 3 36.72 2.05 22.89
C GLU A 3 36.90 2.69 21.50
N SER A 4 38.07 2.53 20.89
CA SER A 4 38.39 3.10 19.59
C SER A 4 37.43 2.57 18.52
N PHE A 5 36.68 3.46 17.87
CA PHE A 5 35.95 3.15 16.64
C PHE A 5 36.92 3.22 15.45
N PRO A 6 36.95 2.24 14.53
CA PRO A 6 36.09 1.05 14.45
C PRO A 6 36.49 -0.10 15.42
N ARG A 7 35.50 -0.88 15.86
CA ARG A 7 35.71 -2.05 16.74
C ARG A 7 36.15 -3.31 15.98
N SER A 8 36.87 -4.18 16.69
CA SER A 8 37.25 -5.51 16.20
C SER A 8 36.02 -6.38 15.93
N PRO A 9 36.04 -7.22 14.88
CA PRO A 9 34.92 -8.09 14.55
C PRO A 9 34.66 -9.15 15.63
N THR A 10 33.39 -9.52 15.81
CA THR A 10 32.99 -10.61 16.71
C THR A 10 33.40 -11.97 16.13
N ALA A 11 33.56 -12.99 16.98
CA ALA A 11 33.87 -14.36 16.53
C ALA A 11 32.86 -14.90 15.51
N ARG A 12 31.57 -14.57 15.67
CA ARG A 12 30.51 -14.93 14.72
C ARG A 12 30.67 -14.22 13.37
N ALA A 13 31.11 -12.96 13.37
CA ALA A 13 31.39 -12.23 12.14
C ALA A 13 32.60 -12.82 11.39
N CYS A 14 33.68 -13.14 12.11
CA CYS A 14 34.88 -13.76 11.53
C CYS A 14 34.63 -15.14 10.90
N ALA A 15 33.57 -15.85 11.33
CA ALA A 15 33.17 -17.13 10.75
C ALA A 15 32.49 -16.99 9.38
N LEU A 16 32.15 -15.78 8.93
CA LEU A 16 31.50 -15.55 7.64
C LEU A 16 32.51 -15.74 6.48
N PRO A 17 32.09 -16.34 5.34
CA PRO A 17 32.99 -16.66 4.23
C PRO A 17 33.80 -15.49 3.68
N ILE A 18 33.27 -14.25 3.74
CA ILE A 18 33.98 -13.05 3.29
C ILE A 18 35.33 -12.83 3.99
N TYR A 19 35.49 -13.26 5.25
CA TYR A 19 36.77 -13.10 5.96
C TYR A 19 37.89 -13.96 5.39
N ALA A 20 37.57 -15.07 4.72
CA ALA A 20 38.59 -15.87 4.02
C ALA A 20 39.23 -15.10 2.85
N ALA A 21 38.53 -14.11 2.31
CA ALA A 21 39.01 -13.24 1.23
C ALA A 21 39.42 -11.84 1.72
N HIS A 22 39.54 -11.62 3.04
CA HIS A 22 39.74 -10.29 3.63
C HIS A 22 40.93 -9.54 3.02
N ASP A 23 42.12 -10.14 3.05
CA ASP A 23 43.35 -9.46 2.62
C ASP A 23 43.32 -9.20 1.11
N ALA A 24 42.91 -10.20 0.33
CA ALA A 24 42.73 -10.06 -1.12
C ALA A 24 41.72 -8.95 -1.49
N LEU A 25 40.62 -8.82 -0.74
CA LEU A 25 39.63 -7.76 -0.94
C LEU A 25 40.21 -6.38 -0.64
N ILE A 26 40.82 -6.21 0.54
CA ILE A 26 41.36 -4.91 0.95
C ILE A 26 42.52 -4.48 0.04
N ASP A 27 43.41 -5.40 -0.34
CA ASP A 27 44.52 -5.10 -1.24
C ASP A 27 44.05 -4.74 -2.65
N ALA A 28 43.04 -5.45 -3.18
CA ALA A 28 42.44 -5.13 -4.47
C ALA A 28 41.81 -3.72 -4.46
N ILE A 29 41.02 -3.39 -3.44
CA ILE A 29 40.31 -2.10 -3.33
C ILE A 29 41.28 -0.95 -3.05
N ARG A 30 42.37 -1.19 -2.30
CA ARG A 30 43.42 -0.19 -2.06
C ARG A 30 44.14 0.15 -3.37
N SER A 31 44.46 -0.87 -4.16
CA SER A 31 45.31 -0.75 -5.35
C SER A 31 44.56 -0.34 -6.62
N HIS A 32 43.23 -0.51 -6.66
CA HIS A 32 42.43 -0.27 -7.87
C HIS A 32 41.26 0.66 -7.60
N GLN A 33 40.99 1.57 -8.55
CA GLN A 33 39.92 2.56 -8.42
C GLN A 33 38.54 1.90 -8.41
N VAL A 34 38.34 0.82 -9.19
CA VAL A 34 37.11 0.03 -9.24
C VAL A 34 37.44 -1.42 -8.95
N THR A 35 36.68 -2.07 -8.06
CA THR A 35 36.78 -3.51 -7.78
C THR A 35 35.40 -4.15 -7.85
N VAL A 36 35.28 -5.30 -8.51
CA VAL A 36 34.04 -6.09 -8.54
C VAL A 36 34.14 -7.22 -7.53
N VAL A 37 33.20 -7.27 -6.59
CA VAL A 37 33.14 -8.30 -5.55
C VAL A 37 31.96 -9.22 -5.84
N VAL A 38 32.25 -10.51 -6.02
CA VAL A 38 31.24 -11.53 -6.30
C VAL A 38 31.17 -12.49 -5.13
N GLY A 39 29.97 -12.82 -4.66
CA GLY A 39 29.81 -13.88 -3.66
C GLY A 39 28.33 -14.13 -3.35
N PRO A 40 27.94 -15.35 -2.96
CA PRO A 40 26.53 -15.68 -2.75
C PRO A 40 25.89 -14.84 -1.63
N THR A 41 24.55 -14.83 -1.59
CA THR A 41 23.82 -14.18 -0.50
C THR A 41 24.15 -14.86 0.84
N GLY A 42 24.30 -14.07 1.90
CA GLY A 42 24.67 -14.58 3.23
C GLY A 42 26.17 -14.76 3.48
N CYS A 43 27.05 -14.53 2.49
CA CYS A 43 28.50 -14.64 2.73
C CYS A 43 29.11 -13.46 3.50
N GLY A 44 28.33 -12.41 3.79
CA GLY A 44 28.76 -11.25 4.57
C GLY A 44 29.10 -9.98 3.78
N LYS A 45 28.87 -9.93 2.46
CA LYS A 45 29.16 -8.73 1.62
C LYS A 45 28.55 -7.45 2.21
N THR A 46 27.24 -7.43 2.35
CA THR A 46 26.50 -6.22 2.74
C THR A 46 26.83 -5.74 4.16
N THR A 47 27.04 -6.65 5.11
CA THR A 47 27.25 -6.29 6.52
C THR A 47 28.72 -6.12 6.88
N GLN A 48 29.61 -6.96 6.36
CA GLN A 48 31.02 -6.99 6.79
C GLN A 48 31.94 -6.18 5.89
N LEU A 49 31.73 -6.14 4.57
CA LEU A 49 32.60 -5.38 3.66
C LEU A 49 32.73 -3.92 4.09
N PRO A 50 31.65 -3.18 4.44
CA PRO A 50 31.80 -1.79 4.84
C PRO A 50 32.60 -1.62 6.15
N GLN A 51 32.46 -2.57 7.09
CA GLN A 51 33.22 -2.58 8.33
C GLN A 51 34.70 -2.91 8.09
N MET A 52 35.01 -3.80 7.15
CA MET A 52 36.39 -4.10 6.74
C MET A 52 37.05 -2.88 6.12
N LEU A 53 36.35 -2.17 5.23
CA LEU A 53 36.84 -0.94 4.60
C LEU A 53 37.13 0.16 5.64
N LEU A 54 36.23 0.30 6.62
CA LEU A 54 36.38 1.24 7.73
C LEU A 54 37.61 0.91 8.59
N ARG A 55 37.79 -0.36 8.98
CA ARG A 55 38.96 -0.82 9.75
C ARG A 55 40.27 -0.71 8.99
N ALA A 56 40.25 -0.93 7.68
CA ALA A 56 41.43 -0.83 6.82
C ALA A 56 41.95 0.61 6.68
N GLY A 57 41.19 1.62 7.15
CA GLY A 57 41.58 3.02 7.13
C GLY A 57 41.83 3.56 5.72
N LEU A 58 41.09 3.06 4.73
CA LEU A 58 41.31 3.41 3.32
C LEU A 58 41.03 4.88 3.00
N THR A 59 40.22 5.55 3.84
CA THR A 59 39.89 6.96 3.66
C THR A 59 39.45 7.60 4.98
N ASP A 60 39.75 8.89 5.12
CA ASP A 60 39.21 9.75 6.19
C ASP A 60 37.82 10.31 5.85
N LYS A 61 37.37 10.15 4.60
CA LYS A 61 36.04 10.53 4.13
C LYS A 61 34.98 9.50 4.54
N VAL A 62 33.72 9.76 4.14
CA VAL A 62 32.61 8.83 4.37
C VAL A 62 32.72 7.62 3.44
N ILE A 63 32.39 6.45 3.96
CA ILE A 63 32.12 5.23 3.18
C ILE A 63 30.62 5.17 2.93
N GLY A 64 30.22 5.32 1.68
CA GLY A 64 28.82 5.21 1.26
C GLY A 64 28.51 3.80 0.79
N VAL A 65 27.40 3.21 1.23
CA VAL A 65 26.93 1.90 0.78
C VAL A 65 25.53 2.04 0.26
N THR A 66 25.28 1.69 -1.01
CA THR A 66 23.94 1.73 -1.57
C THR A 66 23.23 0.40 -1.42
N GLN A 67 21.91 0.46 -1.30
CA GLN A 67 21.00 -0.69 -1.30
C GLN A 67 19.79 -0.37 -2.19
N PRO A 68 19.32 -1.32 -3.03
CA PRO A 68 18.14 -1.09 -3.85
C PRO A 68 16.85 -0.97 -3.05
N ARG A 69 16.80 -1.54 -1.84
CA ARG A 69 15.58 -1.63 -1.04
C ARG A 69 15.70 -0.82 0.24
N ARG A 70 14.71 0.03 0.49
CA ARG A 70 14.61 0.87 1.71
C ARG A 70 14.76 0.06 2.99
N LEU A 71 14.04 -1.06 3.11
CA LEU A 71 14.09 -1.90 4.32
C LEU A 71 15.47 -2.51 4.53
N ALA A 72 16.16 -2.90 3.45
CA ALA A 72 17.52 -3.43 3.52
C ALA A 72 18.51 -2.34 3.95
N ALA A 73 18.41 -1.12 3.39
CA ALA A 73 19.24 0.01 3.80
C ALA A 73 19.14 0.27 5.31
N VAL A 74 17.91 0.34 5.83
CA VAL A 74 17.64 0.57 7.26
C VAL A 74 18.14 -0.60 8.10
N SER A 75 17.78 -1.84 7.77
CA SER A 75 18.14 -3.00 8.59
C SER A 75 19.65 -3.24 8.63
N VAL A 76 20.35 -3.02 7.52
CA VAL A 76 21.82 -3.13 7.44
C VAL A 76 22.47 -2.06 8.29
N ALA A 77 22.00 -0.81 8.25
CA ALA A 77 22.53 0.26 9.08
C ALA A 77 22.42 -0.06 10.58
N TRP A 78 21.23 -0.48 11.02
CA TRP A 78 21.00 -0.89 12.41
C TRP A 78 21.87 -2.08 12.81
N ARG A 79 21.99 -3.08 11.93
CA ARG A 79 22.81 -4.26 12.19
C ARG A 79 24.29 -3.91 12.32
N VAL A 80 24.81 -3.07 11.45
CA VAL A 80 26.21 -2.65 11.50
C VAL A 80 26.48 -1.76 12.71
N ALA A 81 25.54 -0.88 13.08
CA ALA A 81 25.63 -0.08 14.29
C ALA A 81 25.68 -0.97 15.56
N GLU A 82 24.80 -1.98 15.63
CA GLU A 82 24.80 -3.00 16.70
C GLU A 82 26.15 -3.73 16.78
N GLU A 83 26.67 -4.24 15.66
CA GLU A 83 27.95 -4.96 15.62
C GLU A 83 29.15 -4.07 15.99
N GLN A 84 29.08 -2.77 15.72
CA GLN A 84 30.08 -1.78 16.10
C GLN A 84 29.86 -1.24 17.53
N GLY A 85 28.76 -1.59 18.19
CA GLY A 85 28.40 -1.10 19.52
C GLY A 85 28.20 0.42 19.57
N VAL A 86 27.68 1.01 18.48
CA VAL A 86 27.35 2.44 18.37
C VAL A 86 25.85 2.64 18.17
N THR A 87 25.35 3.83 18.45
CA THR A 87 23.96 4.19 18.16
C THR A 87 23.80 4.52 16.68
N CYS A 88 22.82 3.92 16.01
CA CYS A 88 22.48 4.27 14.63
C CYS A 88 22.09 5.77 14.55
N GLY A 89 22.73 6.51 13.65
CA GLY A 89 22.64 7.97 13.53
C GLY A 89 23.91 8.71 13.95
N ALA A 90 24.82 8.06 14.69
CA ALA A 90 26.14 8.59 15.01
C ALA A 90 27.16 8.22 13.91
N GLU A 91 28.16 7.38 14.21
CA GLU A 91 29.21 6.98 13.27
C GLU A 91 28.70 6.08 12.13
N VAL A 92 27.63 5.33 12.39
CA VAL A 92 26.89 4.54 11.40
C VAL A 92 25.49 5.11 11.28
N GLY A 93 25.06 5.45 10.07
CA GLY A 93 23.74 6.03 9.82
C GLY A 93 23.15 5.59 8.49
N TYR A 94 21.89 5.95 8.25
CA TYR A 94 21.25 5.70 6.96
C TYR A 94 20.56 6.92 6.36
N CYS A 95 20.39 6.91 5.04
CA CYS A 95 19.57 7.90 4.35
C CYS A 95 18.70 7.23 3.27
N ILE A 96 17.39 7.36 3.40
CA ILE A 96 16.39 6.91 2.44
C ILE A 96 15.41 8.04 2.12
N ARG A 97 14.59 7.86 1.09
CA ARG A 97 13.58 8.86 0.71
C ARG A 97 12.66 9.20 1.91
N PHE A 98 12.59 10.49 2.23
CA PHE A 98 11.86 11.10 3.34
C PHE A 98 12.36 10.75 4.76
N ASP A 99 13.50 10.07 4.91
CA ASP A 99 14.03 9.67 6.20
C ASP A 99 15.57 9.60 6.20
N ASP A 100 16.23 10.57 6.84
CA ASP A 100 17.68 10.62 7.01
C ASP A 100 18.01 10.54 8.51
N LEU A 101 18.72 9.49 8.89
CA LEU A 101 19.29 9.28 10.22
C LEU A 101 20.81 9.18 10.07
N SER A 102 21.42 10.29 9.68
CA SER A 102 22.87 10.45 9.67
C SER A 102 23.25 11.91 9.97
N GLY A 103 24.46 12.10 10.48
CA GLY A 103 24.95 13.40 10.94
C GLY A 103 26.37 13.70 10.47
N PRO A 104 26.97 14.79 10.98
CA PRO A 104 28.35 15.16 10.68
C PRO A 104 29.37 14.08 11.07
N ASP A 105 29.10 13.34 12.14
CA ASP A 105 29.98 12.29 12.67
C ASP A 105 29.87 10.94 11.92
N THR A 106 28.90 10.81 10.99
CA THR A 106 28.68 9.57 10.26
C THR A 106 29.84 9.26 9.33
N ARG A 107 30.55 8.17 9.62
CA ARG A 107 31.65 7.63 8.81
C ARG A 107 31.20 6.54 7.85
N LEU A 108 30.16 5.80 8.21
CA LEU A 108 29.53 4.79 7.36
C LEU A 108 28.06 5.15 7.13
N ARG A 109 27.73 5.51 5.88
CA ARG A 109 26.38 5.93 5.48
C ARG A 109 25.77 4.91 4.54
N ILE A 110 24.74 4.21 5.00
CA ILE A 110 23.97 3.26 4.19
C ILE A 110 22.79 4.01 3.56
N MET A 111 22.60 3.92 2.25
CA MET A 111 21.55 4.69 1.58
C MET A 111 20.88 3.90 0.47
N THR A 112 19.74 4.37 -0.01
CA THR A 112 19.17 3.82 -1.24
C THR A 112 19.89 4.35 -2.47
N ASP A 113 19.96 3.57 -3.56
CA ASP A 113 20.61 4.01 -4.81
C ASP A 113 20.06 5.36 -5.32
N GLY A 114 18.74 5.57 -5.18
CA GLY A 114 18.10 6.82 -5.57
C GLY A 114 18.54 8.04 -4.75
N ILE A 115 18.98 7.85 -3.50
CA ILE A 115 19.55 8.94 -2.69
C ILE A 115 20.93 9.32 -3.20
N LEU A 116 21.78 8.34 -3.50
CA LEU A 116 23.10 8.62 -4.07
C LEU A 116 23.00 9.32 -5.43
N LEU A 117 22.05 8.89 -6.27
CA LEU A 117 21.73 9.54 -7.55
C LEU A 117 21.24 10.98 -7.35
N GLN A 118 20.42 11.23 -6.33
CA GLN A 118 19.94 12.58 -6.00
C GLN A 118 21.07 13.49 -5.50
N GLU A 119 22.01 12.98 -4.69
CA GLU A 119 23.17 13.74 -4.19
C GLU A 119 24.09 14.21 -5.33
N ALA A 120 24.16 13.45 -6.43
CA ALA A 120 24.93 13.81 -7.62
C ALA A 120 24.51 15.17 -8.21
N ARG A 121 23.29 15.65 -7.93
CA ARG A 121 22.78 16.93 -8.44
C ARG A 121 23.49 18.13 -7.84
N SER A 122 23.74 18.06 -6.53
CA SER A 122 24.49 19.08 -5.80
C SER A 122 26.00 18.86 -5.90
N ASP A 123 26.41 17.61 -6.00
CA ASP A 123 27.82 17.20 -6.01
C ASP A 123 28.02 16.04 -7.00
N PRO A 124 28.18 16.33 -8.30
CA PRO A 124 28.34 15.30 -9.35
C PRO A 124 29.58 14.43 -9.19
N HIS A 125 30.53 14.87 -8.38
CA HIS A 125 31.76 14.14 -8.11
C HIS A 125 31.70 13.35 -6.81
N TRP A 126 30.63 13.45 -6.01
CA TRP A 126 30.50 12.80 -4.69
C TRP A 126 31.73 13.07 -3.81
N SER A 127 32.14 14.34 -3.72
CA SER A 127 33.30 14.83 -2.96
C SER A 127 33.34 14.37 -1.51
N ARG A 128 32.17 14.20 -0.87
CA ARG A 128 31.98 13.69 0.50
C ARG A 128 32.51 12.27 0.71
N TYR A 129 32.56 11.45 -0.34
CA TYR A 129 32.86 10.02 -0.24
C TYR A 129 34.29 9.72 -0.69
N GLY A 130 34.94 8.83 0.05
CA GLY A 130 36.23 8.24 -0.32
C GLY A 130 36.08 6.81 -0.85
N VAL A 131 35.05 6.09 -0.40
CA VAL A 131 34.67 4.78 -0.95
C VAL A 131 33.16 4.74 -1.15
N LEU A 132 32.73 4.27 -2.32
CA LEU A 132 31.32 3.98 -2.62
C LEU A 132 31.17 2.49 -2.93
N VAL A 133 30.29 1.81 -2.18
CA VAL A 133 29.92 0.42 -2.40
C VAL A 133 28.54 0.41 -3.05
N ILE A 134 28.47 0.01 -4.32
CA ILE A 134 27.22 -0.24 -5.04
C ILE A 134 26.86 -1.70 -4.81
N ASP A 135 26.03 -1.97 -3.81
CA ASP A 135 25.65 -3.33 -3.42
C ASP A 135 24.45 -3.86 -4.19
N GLU A 136 24.28 -5.18 -4.20
CA GLU A 136 23.20 -5.87 -4.91
C GLU A 136 23.09 -5.45 -6.39
N ALA A 137 24.22 -5.14 -7.05
CA ALA A 137 24.27 -4.65 -8.44
C ALA A 137 23.65 -5.62 -9.46
N HIS A 138 23.43 -6.88 -9.07
CA HIS A 138 22.73 -7.88 -9.85
C HIS A 138 21.21 -7.64 -9.96
N GLU A 139 20.61 -6.79 -9.12
CA GLU A 139 19.21 -6.39 -9.29
C GLU A 139 19.01 -5.55 -10.56
N ARG A 140 20.08 -4.90 -11.06
CA ARG A 140 20.07 -4.08 -12.29
C ARG A 140 18.88 -3.12 -12.33
N SER A 141 18.68 -2.43 -11.20
CA SER A 141 17.66 -1.41 -11.04
C SER A 141 17.99 -0.18 -11.89
N LEU A 142 16.97 0.63 -12.22
CA LEU A 142 17.20 1.88 -12.95
C LEU A 142 18.21 2.78 -12.22
N ASN A 143 18.05 2.96 -10.92
CA ASN A 143 18.93 3.84 -10.15
C ASN A 143 20.38 3.33 -10.11
N ILE A 144 20.59 2.01 -10.03
CA ILE A 144 21.94 1.42 -10.07
C ILE A 144 22.59 1.71 -11.42
N ASP A 145 21.94 1.36 -12.53
CA ASP A 145 22.55 1.50 -13.86
C ASP A 145 22.90 2.96 -14.17
N PHE A 146 22.07 3.93 -13.77
CA PHE A 146 22.36 5.36 -13.95
C PHE A 146 23.42 5.88 -12.99
N THR A 147 23.44 5.42 -11.75
CA THR A 147 24.52 5.74 -10.80
C THR A 147 25.86 5.24 -11.31
N LEU A 148 25.91 4.02 -11.87
CA LEU A 148 27.11 3.47 -12.50
C LEU A 148 27.53 4.32 -13.71
N GLY A 149 26.59 4.81 -14.51
CA GLY A 149 26.85 5.76 -15.60
C GLY A 149 27.48 7.07 -15.15
N LEU A 150 26.97 7.66 -14.07
CA LEU A 150 27.54 8.88 -13.50
C LEU A 150 28.90 8.63 -12.84
N LEU A 151 29.09 7.48 -12.17
CA LEU A 151 30.38 7.08 -11.61
C LEU A 151 31.42 6.90 -12.72
N HIS A 152 31.04 6.32 -13.85
CA HIS A 152 31.91 6.19 -15.01
C HIS A 152 32.51 7.53 -15.45
N GLU A 153 31.71 8.59 -15.48
CA GLU A 153 32.19 9.94 -15.76
C GLU A 153 33.00 10.53 -14.60
N ALA A 154 32.49 10.42 -13.37
CA ALA A 154 33.13 11.01 -12.18
C ALA A 154 34.52 10.43 -11.89
N LEU A 155 34.74 9.15 -12.16
CA LEU A 155 36.01 8.45 -11.91
C LEU A 155 37.18 9.04 -12.72
N ARG A 156 36.90 9.65 -13.89
CA ARG A 156 37.91 10.36 -14.69
C ARG A 156 38.49 11.58 -13.96
N PHE A 157 37.72 12.17 -13.04
CA PHE A 157 38.09 13.37 -12.29
C PHE A 157 38.39 13.10 -10.81
N ARG A 158 38.08 11.89 -10.32
CA ARG A 158 38.23 11.48 -8.92
C ARG A 158 39.15 10.27 -8.76
N PRO A 159 40.47 10.39 -9.03
CA PRO A 159 41.42 9.29 -8.85
C PRO A 159 41.57 8.83 -7.38
N ASP A 160 41.13 9.65 -6.42
CA ASP A 160 41.08 9.34 -4.99
C ASP A 160 39.87 8.47 -4.61
N LEU A 161 38.77 8.51 -5.37
CA LEU A 161 37.57 7.74 -5.09
C LEU A 161 37.80 6.26 -5.39
N ARG A 162 37.34 5.38 -4.48
CA ARG A 162 37.26 3.94 -4.71
C ARG A 162 35.81 3.51 -4.87
N VAL A 163 35.54 2.67 -5.86
CA VAL A 163 34.21 2.12 -6.14
C VAL A 163 34.25 0.61 -6.03
N VAL A 164 33.33 0.05 -5.26
CA VAL A 164 33.16 -1.40 -5.11
C VAL A 164 31.79 -1.79 -5.65
N VAL A 165 31.76 -2.62 -6.68
CA VAL A 165 30.52 -3.17 -7.23
C VAL A 165 30.32 -4.56 -6.65
N SER A 166 29.37 -4.70 -5.72
CA SER A 166 29.07 -5.97 -5.05
C SER A 166 27.88 -6.68 -5.71
N SER A 167 28.06 -7.96 -6.05
CA SER A 167 27.07 -8.77 -6.75
C SER A 167 26.96 -10.18 -6.16
N ALA A 168 25.76 -10.74 -6.19
CA ALA A 168 25.51 -12.14 -5.82
C ALA A 168 25.71 -13.13 -6.99
N THR A 169 25.83 -12.64 -8.22
CA THR A 169 25.84 -13.46 -9.43
C THR A 169 27.22 -13.50 -10.10
N LEU A 170 27.49 -14.61 -10.79
CA LEU A 170 28.75 -14.93 -11.48
C LEU A 170 28.96 -14.18 -12.81
N GLN A 171 28.32 -13.04 -13.05
CA GLN A 171 28.56 -12.22 -14.27
C GLN A 171 29.25 -10.88 -13.97
N PRO A 172 30.46 -10.88 -13.37
CA PRO A 172 31.22 -9.66 -13.18
C PRO A 172 31.69 -9.02 -14.50
N GLN A 173 31.74 -9.78 -15.60
CA GLN A 173 32.32 -9.34 -16.87
C GLN A 173 31.63 -8.10 -17.42
N LYS A 174 30.29 -7.99 -17.34
CA LYS A 174 29.58 -6.77 -17.80
C LYS A 174 30.07 -5.51 -17.08
N PHE A 175 30.37 -5.60 -15.78
CA PHE A 175 30.88 -4.47 -15.00
C PHE A 175 32.36 -4.20 -15.29
N VAL A 176 33.16 -5.25 -15.45
CA VAL A 176 34.57 -5.13 -15.86
C VAL A 176 34.69 -4.46 -17.23
N GLU A 177 33.91 -4.90 -18.21
CA GLU A 177 33.85 -4.31 -19.55
C GLU A 177 33.35 -2.86 -19.51
N PHE A 178 32.31 -2.58 -18.71
CA PHE A 178 31.74 -1.24 -18.60
C PHE A 178 32.71 -0.21 -18.02
N PHE A 179 33.52 -0.59 -17.02
CA PHE A 179 34.51 0.32 -16.41
C PHE A 179 35.88 0.26 -17.09
N GLY A 180 36.14 -0.72 -17.96
CA GLY A 180 37.46 -0.98 -18.53
C GLY A 180 38.00 0.14 -19.42
N ASP A 181 37.14 1.01 -19.94
CA ASP A 181 37.51 2.19 -20.73
C ASP A 181 37.92 3.40 -19.85
N VAL A 182 37.58 3.42 -18.57
CA VAL A 182 37.95 4.47 -17.61
C VAL A 182 39.00 3.99 -16.61
N CYS A 183 38.96 2.71 -16.25
CA CYS A 183 39.87 2.07 -15.32
C CYS A 183 40.59 0.90 -16.03
N PRO A 184 41.91 1.00 -16.29
CA PRO A 184 42.66 -0.01 -17.07
C PRO A 184 42.65 -1.42 -16.47
N HIS A 185 42.47 -1.53 -15.15
CA HIS A 185 42.39 -2.80 -14.45
C HIS A 185 41.24 -2.77 -13.44
N VAL A 186 40.26 -3.65 -13.63
CA VAL A 186 39.11 -3.83 -12.75
C VAL A 186 39.16 -5.27 -12.21
N PRO A 187 39.78 -5.51 -11.04
CA PRO A 187 39.88 -6.85 -10.48
C PRO A 187 38.51 -7.38 -10.06
N VAL A 188 38.36 -8.71 -10.21
CA VAL A 188 37.21 -9.45 -9.69
C VAL A 188 37.67 -10.29 -8.51
N VAL A 189 37.12 -10.02 -7.33
CA VAL A 189 37.37 -10.83 -6.14
C VAL A 189 36.15 -11.70 -5.86
N SER A 190 36.34 -13.02 -5.90
CA SER A 190 35.27 -14.00 -5.68
C SER A 190 35.34 -14.55 -4.25
N ILE A 191 34.23 -14.46 -3.52
CA ILE A 191 34.06 -15.02 -2.19
C ILE A 191 33.38 -16.38 -2.36
N GLU A 192 34.16 -17.44 -2.16
CA GLU A 192 33.62 -18.79 -2.13
C GLU A 192 32.85 -19.02 -0.83
N ALA A 193 31.57 -19.38 -0.94
CA ALA A 193 30.87 -20.03 0.15
C ALA A 193 30.36 -21.37 -0.39
N ARG A 194 30.60 -22.46 0.33
CA ARG A 194 30.03 -23.76 -0.02
C ARG A 194 28.62 -23.84 0.57
N PRO A 195 27.56 -23.68 -0.24
CA PRO A 195 26.22 -23.97 0.25
C PRO A 195 26.11 -25.47 0.54
N TYR A 196 25.21 -25.83 1.46
CA TYR A 196 24.83 -27.23 1.63
C TYR A 196 24.17 -27.75 0.34
N PRO A 197 24.34 -29.03 0.00
CA PRO A 197 23.75 -29.60 -1.20
C PRO A 197 22.22 -29.54 -1.16
N VAL A 198 21.61 -29.16 -2.29
CA VAL A 198 20.16 -29.10 -2.45
C VAL A 198 19.73 -30.07 -3.54
N GLN A 199 18.89 -31.05 -3.20
CA GLN A 199 18.32 -31.98 -4.16
C GLN A 199 17.30 -31.26 -5.05
N LYS A 200 17.49 -31.29 -6.37
CA LYS A 200 16.55 -30.75 -7.36
C LYS A 200 15.51 -31.81 -7.72
N ILE A 201 14.23 -31.49 -7.58
CA ILE A 201 13.11 -32.37 -7.91
C ILE A 201 12.21 -31.63 -8.91
N TRP A 202 11.95 -32.25 -10.06
CA TRP A 202 11.07 -31.72 -11.11
C TRP A 202 9.70 -32.40 -11.00
N GLN A 203 8.65 -31.63 -10.71
CA GLN A 203 7.28 -32.10 -10.56
C GLN A 203 6.35 -31.17 -11.34
N PRO A 204 6.39 -31.17 -12.69
CA PRO A 204 5.52 -30.33 -13.50
C PRO A 204 4.05 -30.57 -13.17
N LEU A 205 3.25 -29.51 -13.25
CA LEU A 205 1.79 -29.61 -13.14
C LEU A 205 1.20 -30.21 -14.43
N ASP A 206 0.17 -31.04 -14.28
CA ASP A 206 -0.59 -31.58 -15.42
C ASP A 206 -1.42 -30.49 -16.10
N ASP A 207 -1.95 -29.55 -15.32
CA ASP A 207 -2.60 -28.34 -15.80
C ASP A 207 -2.03 -27.09 -15.12
N GLY A 208 -2.02 -25.97 -15.84
CA GLY A 208 -1.49 -24.69 -15.34
C GLY A 208 -2.53 -23.82 -14.62
N SER A 209 -3.66 -24.40 -14.18
CA SER A 209 -4.71 -23.61 -13.52
C SER A 209 -4.26 -23.11 -12.14
N PRO A 210 -4.77 -21.95 -11.68
CA PRO A 210 -4.51 -21.47 -10.32
C PRO A 210 -4.90 -22.48 -9.23
N GLU A 211 -5.95 -23.26 -9.48
CA GLU A 211 -6.48 -24.28 -8.56
C GLU A 211 -5.54 -25.50 -8.49
N ALA A 212 -5.04 -26.01 -9.63
CA ALA A 212 -4.08 -27.10 -9.64
C ALA A 212 -2.74 -26.68 -9.02
N LEU A 213 -2.30 -25.44 -9.22
CA LEU A 213 -1.10 -24.91 -8.55
C LEU A 213 -1.28 -24.93 -7.02
N ALA A 214 -2.42 -24.45 -6.51
CA ALA A 214 -2.70 -24.44 -5.08
C ALA A 214 -2.74 -25.86 -4.49
N GLU A 215 -3.38 -26.80 -5.18
CA GLU A 215 -3.47 -28.20 -4.75
C GLU A 215 -2.10 -28.90 -4.80
N ALA A 216 -1.31 -28.65 -5.85
CA ALA A 216 0.05 -29.18 -5.95
C ALA A 216 0.95 -28.63 -4.83
N VAL A 217 0.85 -27.34 -4.50
CA VAL A 217 1.54 -26.76 -3.35
C VAL A 217 1.14 -27.48 -2.06
N ALA A 218 -0.16 -27.65 -1.81
CA ALA A 218 -0.66 -28.33 -0.62
C ALA A 218 -0.15 -29.79 -0.55
N GLN A 219 -0.13 -30.49 -1.68
CA GLN A 219 0.40 -31.85 -1.79
C GLN A 219 1.91 -31.90 -1.49
N GLN A 220 2.70 -30.99 -2.06
CA GLN A 220 4.15 -30.97 -1.85
C GLN A 220 4.53 -30.54 -0.43
N VAL A 221 3.80 -29.61 0.19
CA VAL A 221 3.98 -29.26 1.61
C VAL A 221 3.69 -30.47 2.50
N ALA A 222 2.62 -31.22 2.24
CA ALA A 222 2.30 -32.45 2.98
C ALA A 222 3.38 -33.53 2.80
N ARG A 223 3.92 -33.70 1.59
CA ARG A 223 5.06 -34.61 1.35
C ARG A 223 6.32 -34.15 2.10
N ALA A 224 6.62 -32.85 2.06
CA ALA A 224 7.74 -32.27 2.78
C ALA A 224 7.60 -32.46 4.29
N HIS A 225 6.39 -32.31 4.84
CA HIS A 225 6.09 -32.55 6.25
C HIS A 225 6.38 -33.99 6.68
N LYS A 226 5.98 -34.98 5.88
CA LYS A 226 6.25 -36.39 6.17
C LYS A 226 7.75 -36.74 6.12
N ALA A 227 8.52 -36.04 5.28
CA ALA A 227 9.91 -36.36 5.05
C ALA A 227 10.89 -35.60 5.97
N ASP A 228 10.55 -34.38 6.39
CA ASP A 228 11.30 -33.61 7.39
C ASP A 228 10.31 -32.73 8.19
N PRO A 229 9.88 -33.20 9.37
CA PRO A 229 8.92 -32.47 10.21
C PRO A 229 9.55 -31.26 10.92
N THR A 230 10.89 -31.15 10.96
CA THR A 230 11.59 -30.10 11.70
C THR A 230 11.93 -28.89 10.83
N GLY A 231 12.32 -29.11 9.58
CA GLY A 231 12.70 -28.05 8.66
C GLY A 231 11.53 -27.23 8.15
N HIS A 232 11.74 -25.93 8.00
CA HIS A 232 10.73 -25.01 7.46
C HIS A 232 10.59 -25.16 5.94
N VAL A 233 9.41 -24.81 5.44
CA VAL A 233 9.08 -24.85 4.01
C VAL A 233 8.89 -23.43 3.50
N LEU A 234 9.57 -23.09 2.41
CA LEU A 234 9.39 -21.83 1.69
C LEU A 234 8.80 -22.10 0.31
N VAL A 235 7.64 -21.51 0.03
CA VAL A 235 6.92 -21.67 -1.23
C VAL A 235 6.98 -20.36 -2.00
N PHE A 236 7.43 -20.39 -3.25
CA PHE A 236 7.42 -19.23 -4.13
C PHE A 236 6.19 -19.22 -5.04
N LEU A 237 5.39 -18.17 -4.91
CA LEU A 237 4.16 -17.92 -5.67
C LEU A 237 4.20 -16.53 -6.34
N SER A 238 3.38 -16.34 -7.36
CA SER A 238 3.40 -15.13 -8.19
C SER A 238 2.84 -13.88 -7.51
N GLY A 239 1.93 -14.03 -6.53
CA GLY A 239 1.28 -12.91 -5.85
C GLY A 239 0.24 -13.32 -4.80
N GLU A 240 -0.43 -12.32 -4.24
CA GLU A 240 -1.41 -12.48 -3.15
C GLU A 240 -2.53 -13.48 -3.45
N ASP A 241 -3.14 -13.42 -4.64
CA ASP A 241 -4.24 -14.34 -5.01
C ASP A 241 -3.79 -15.81 -5.02
N ALA A 242 -2.57 -16.07 -5.53
CA ALA A 242 -2.00 -17.42 -5.54
C ALA A 242 -1.68 -17.89 -4.12
N ILE A 243 -1.16 -16.99 -3.28
CA ILE A 243 -0.89 -17.25 -1.85
C ILE A 243 -2.18 -17.59 -1.12
N LYS A 244 -3.25 -16.80 -1.27
CA LYS A 244 -4.54 -17.05 -0.59
C LYS A 244 -5.17 -18.37 -1.02
N ARG A 245 -5.12 -18.72 -2.30
CA ARG A 245 -5.60 -20.04 -2.79
C ARG A 245 -4.79 -21.19 -2.19
N ALA A 246 -3.46 -21.09 -2.19
CA ALA A 246 -2.59 -22.10 -1.60
C ALA A 246 -2.80 -22.22 -0.08
N MET A 247 -3.02 -21.11 0.63
CA MET A 247 -3.41 -21.12 2.04
C MET A 247 -4.71 -21.88 2.27
N ALA A 248 -5.75 -21.59 1.48
CA ALA A 248 -7.04 -22.29 1.58
C ALA A 248 -6.88 -23.80 1.33
N ALA A 249 -6.12 -24.20 0.32
CA ALA A 249 -5.83 -25.60 0.03
C ALA A 249 -5.04 -26.27 1.18
N LEU A 250 -4.07 -25.58 1.77
CA LEU A 250 -3.32 -26.08 2.93
C LEU A 250 -4.20 -26.22 4.18
N GLN A 251 -5.11 -25.28 4.42
CA GLN A 251 -6.04 -25.34 5.55
C GLN A 251 -6.96 -26.56 5.45
N GLN A 252 -7.44 -26.90 4.24
CA GLN A 252 -8.25 -28.10 4.00
C GLN A 252 -7.52 -29.41 4.29
N ARG A 253 -6.18 -29.43 4.20
CA ARG A 253 -5.37 -30.62 4.52
C ARG A 253 -5.27 -30.91 6.01
N GLY A 254 -5.62 -29.96 6.89
CA GLY A 254 -5.64 -30.16 8.34
C GLY A 254 -4.27 -30.40 8.99
N PHE A 255 -3.33 -29.47 8.79
CA PHE A 255 -2.05 -29.51 9.52
C PHE A 255 -2.24 -29.33 11.03
N ASP A 256 -1.34 -29.93 11.81
CA ASP A 256 -1.38 -29.87 13.27
C ASP A 256 -1.06 -28.45 13.81
N ARG A 257 -1.34 -28.24 15.10
CA ARG A 257 -1.08 -26.95 15.77
C ARG A 257 0.41 -26.60 15.88
N SER A 258 1.31 -27.55 15.57
CA SER A 258 2.76 -27.37 15.55
C SER A 258 3.27 -26.71 14.27
N THR A 259 2.41 -26.55 13.26
CA THR A 259 2.73 -25.91 11.98
C THR A 259 2.07 -24.52 11.86
N ALA A 260 2.86 -23.50 11.52
CA ALA A 260 2.40 -22.15 11.24
C ALA A 260 2.44 -21.88 9.73
N ILE A 261 1.28 -21.59 9.12
CA ILE A 261 1.16 -21.20 7.71
C ILE A 261 1.15 -19.67 7.64
N LEU A 262 2.16 -19.09 7.01
CA LEU A 262 2.41 -17.65 7.02
C LEU A 262 2.51 -17.11 5.58
N PRO A 263 1.71 -16.10 5.20
CA PRO A 263 1.89 -15.40 3.93
C PRO A 263 3.08 -14.43 4.01
N LEU A 264 3.70 -14.14 2.85
CA LEU A 264 4.71 -13.09 2.73
C LEU A 264 4.67 -12.41 1.34
N TYR A 265 4.00 -11.27 1.26
CA TYR A 265 3.90 -10.47 0.03
C TYR A 265 3.93 -8.96 0.31
N GLY A 266 4.30 -8.17 -0.69
CA GLY A 266 4.65 -6.75 -0.50
C GLY A 266 3.54 -5.84 0.05
N ALA A 267 2.27 -6.20 -0.13
CA ALA A 267 1.13 -5.43 0.37
C ALA A 267 0.78 -5.70 1.85
N MET A 268 1.39 -6.71 2.49
CA MET A 268 1.15 -7.03 3.90
C MET A 268 1.64 -5.94 4.85
N GLN A 269 1.04 -5.90 6.04
CA GLN A 269 1.50 -5.02 7.10
C GLN A 269 2.86 -5.43 7.66
N ARG A 270 3.59 -4.46 8.23
CA ARG A 270 4.97 -4.68 8.65
C ARG A 270 5.04 -5.73 9.76
N GLU A 271 4.17 -5.63 10.74
CA GLU A 271 4.07 -6.55 11.87
C GLU A 271 3.80 -7.99 11.36
N GLU A 272 2.94 -8.13 10.34
CA GLU A 272 2.64 -9.41 9.72
C GLU A 272 3.83 -9.99 8.94
N GLN A 273 4.60 -9.14 8.24
CA GLN A 273 5.83 -9.58 7.56
C GLN A 273 6.90 -10.00 8.58
N GLU A 274 7.02 -9.27 9.70
CA GLU A 274 8.00 -9.55 10.75
C GLU A 274 7.73 -10.88 11.48
N ARG A 275 6.47 -11.30 11.58
CA ARG A 275 6.09 -12.63 12.14
C ARG A 275 6.76 -13.81 11.43
N VAL A 276 7.17 -13.66 10.16
CA VAL A 276 7.90 -14.72 9.44
C VAL A 276 9.29 -14.95 10.05
N PHE A 277 9.91 -13.92 10.61
CA PHE A 277 11.23 -14.00 11.24
C PHE A 277 11.18 -14.39 12.72
N ALA A 278 10.09 -14.07 13.41
CA ALA A 278 9.91 -14.40 14.82
C ALA A 278 10.04 -15.91 15.10
N ASP A 279 10.71 -16.31 16.18
CA ASP A 279 10.68 -17.69 16.62
C ASP A 279 9.30 -18.01 17.21
N LEU A 280 8.58 -18.91 16.55
CA LEU A 280 7.22 -19.30 16.94
C LEU A 280 7.19 -20.60 17.75
N GLY A 281 8.35 -21.25 17.96
CA GLY A 281 8.40 -22.62 18.49
C GLY A 281 7.64 -23.63 17.62
N LYS A 282 7.37 -23.27 16.35
CA LYS A 282 6.55 -24.02 15.39
C LYS A 282 7.27 -24.14 14.07
N ARG A 283 6.98 -25.22 13.34
CA ARG A 283 7.43 -25.36 11.96
C ARG A 283 6.75 -24.31 11.09
N LYS A 284 7.51 -23.55 10.31
CA LYS A 284 6.97 -22.53 9.42
C LYS A 284 6.75 -23.06 8.00
N VAL A 285 5.59 -22.80 7.44
CA VAL A 285 5.28 -22.93 6.01
C VAL A 285 5.01 -21.53 5.49
N VAL A 286 6.00 -20.95 4.81
CA VAL A 286 5.96 -19.56 4.35
C VAL A 286 5.60 -19.53 2.87
N LEU A 287 4.48 -18.89 2.54
CA LEU A 287 3.99 -18.71 1.18
C LEU A 287 4.36 -17.31 0.72
N ALA A 288 5.41 -17.20 -0.10
CA ALA A 288 6.07 -15.95 -0.40
C ALA A 288 6.05 -15.59 -1.88
N THR A 289 6.11 -14.28 -2.16
CA THR A 289 6.49 -13.75 -3.48
C THR A 289 8.02 -13.71 -3.64
N ASN A 290 8.51 -13.10 -4.73
CA ASN A 290 9.94 -12.83 -4.94
C ASN A 290 10.60 -11.97 -3.83
N ILE A 291 9.82 -11.42 -2.88
CA ILE A 291 10.35 -10.76 -1.68
C ILE A 291 11.30 -11.65 -0.86
N ALA A 292 11.10 -12.98 -0.87
CA ALA A 292 11.97 -13.94 -0.17
C ALA A 292 13.20 -14.38 -0.99
N GLU A 293 13.32 -13.94 -2.26
CA GLU A 293 14.32 -14.43 -3.21
C GLU A 293 15.72 -13.89 -2.97
N THR A 294 15.85 -12.65 -2.51
CA THR A 294 17.13 -11.91 -2.39
C THR A 294 17.32 -11.33 -0.99
N SER A 295 16.45 -10.44 -0.51
CA SER A 295 16.76 -9.61 0.67
C SER A 295 16.35 -10.14 2.04
N LEU A 296 15.62 -11.25 2.12
CA LEU A 296 15.12 -11.78 3.40
C LEU A 296 15.62 -13.20 3.64
N THR A 297 16.29 -13.42 4.77
CA THR A 297 16.76 -14.75 5.19
C THR A 297 15.80 -15.31 6.23
N ILE A 298 15.11 -16.39 5.89
CA ILE A 298 14.28 -17.14 6.84
C ILE A 298 15.12 -18.32 7.30
N ASP A 299 15.57 -18.29 8.55
CA ASP A 299 16.43 -19.35 9.10
C ASP A 299 15.64 -20.65 9.24
N GLY A 300 16.32 -21.79 9.05
CA GLY A 300 15.72 -23.12 9.21
C GLY A 300 14.95 -23.65 7.99
N VAL A 301 14.97 -22.96 6.84
CA VAL A 301 14.37 -23.48 5.59
C VAL A 301 15.21 -24.62 5.03
N THR A 302 14.61 -25.82 4.96
CA THR A 302 15.22 -27.01 4.34
C THR A 302 14.53 -27.42 3.05
N THR A 303 13.31 -26.91 2.81
CA THR A 303 12.51 -27.26 1.63
C THR A 303 12.01 -26.01 0.92
N VAL A 304 12.30 -25.91 -0.37
CA VAL A 304 11.75 -24.90 -1.28
C VAL A 304 10.76 -25.57 -2.24
N ILE A 305 9.59 -24.94 -2.43
CA ILE A 305 8.63 -25.30 -3.48
C ILE A 305 8.52 -24.09 -4.41
N ASP A 306 8.89 -24.24 -5.68
CA ASP A 306 8.97 -23.14 -6.64
C ASP A 306 7.95 -23.32 -7.75
N SER A 307 6.95 -22.42 -7.81
CA SER A 307 6.01 -22.34 -8.94
C SER A 307 6.70 -21.96 -10.25
N GLY A 308 7.88 -21.34 -10.19
CA GLY A 308 8.58 -20.82 -11.35
C GLY A 308 7.94 -19.57 -11.95
N LEU A 309 7.01 -18.93 -11.24
CA LEU A 309 6.30 -17.73 -11.68
C LEU A 309 6.64 -16.51 -10.80
N ALA A 310 6.52 -15.33 -11.39
CA ALA A 310 6.59 -14.05 -10.70
C ALA A 310 5.77 -12.98 -11.43
N LYS A 311 5.27 -12.00 -10.68
CA LYS A 311 4.69 -10.77 -11.24
C LYS A 311 5.79 -9.74 -11.48
N VAL A 312 6.02 -9.37 -12.75
CA VAL A 312 7.10 -8.49 -13.20
C VAL A 312 6.52 -7.20 -13.78
N PRO A 313 6.98 -6.01 -13.32
CA PRO A 313 6.54 -4.74 -13.88
C PRO A 313 7.09 -4.52 -15.29
N ARG A 314 6.23 -4.04 -16.19
CA ARG A 314 6.52 -3.79 -17.61
C ARG A 314 5.87 -2.46 -18.03
N PHE A 315 6.59 -1.65 -18.79
CA PHE A 315 6.08 -0.43 -19.41
C PHE A 315 5.80 -0.66 -20.89
N VAL A 316 4.64 -0.17 -21.34
CA VAL A 316 4.16 -0.22 -22.72
C VAL A 316 4.24 1.19 -23.32
N PRO A 317 5.27 1.51 -24.11
CA PRO A 317 5.54 2.89 -24.55
C PRO A 317 4.40 3.52 -25.35
N ARG A 318 3.74 2.76 -26.22
CA ARG A 318 2.63 3.27 -27.05
C ARG A 318 1.39 3.62 -26.23
N ALA A 319 1.14 2.87 -25.17
CA ALA A 319 0.00 3.09 -24.29
C ALA A 319 0.33 4.07 -23.16
N GLY A 320 1.61 4.32 -22.88
CA GLY A 320 2.06 5.07 -21.71
C GLY A 320 1.74 4.36 -20.39
N LEU A 321 1.57 3.04 -20.42
CA LEU A 321 1.06 2.27 -19.29
C LEU A 321 2.11 1.37 -18.66
N SER A 322 2.09 1.35 -17.32
CA SER A 322 2.79 0.36 -16.52
C SER A 322 1.84 -0.78 -16.17
N LEU A 323 2.22 -2.02 -16.48
CA LEU A 323 1.46 -3.22 -16.19
C LEU A 323 2.30 -4.19 -15.37
N LEU A 324 1.61 -5.03 -14.60
CA LEU A 324 2.22 -6.10 -13.82
C LEU A 324 1.89 -7.44 -14.47
N ARG A 325 2.84 -8.03 -15.19
CA ARG A 325 2.62 -9.27 -15.93
C ARG A 325 3.12 -10.46 -15.13
N GLU A 326 2.31 -11.50 -15.04
CA GLU A 326 2.76 -12.80 -14.53
C GLU A 326 3.55 -13.52 -15.62
N GLU A 327 4.79 -13.92 -15.30
CA GLU A 327 5.73 -14.52 -16.24
C GLU A 327 6.55 -15.62 -15.57
N GLY A 328 7.17 -16.49 -16.39
CA GLY A 328 8.18 -17.43 -15.94
C GLY A 328 9.45 -16.71 -15.48
N ILE A 329 9.98 -17.09 -14.31
CA ILE A 329 11.25 -16.56 -13.81
C ILE A 329 12.43 -17.00 -14.66
N SER A 330 13.54 -16.25 -14.60
CA SER A 330 14.81 -16.63 -15.22
C SER A 330 15.47 -17.81 -14.53
N ARG A 331 16.46 -18.43 -15.20
CA ARG A 331 17.26 -19.51 -14.60
C ARG A 331 18.03 -19.03 -13.36
N ALA A 332 18.61 -17.83 -13.41
CA ALA A 332 19.28 -17.22 -12.26
C ALA A 332 18.34 -17.05 -11.06
N SER A 333 17.12 -16.56 -11.28
CA SER A 333 16.10 -16.43 -10.23
C SER A 333 15.72 -17.80 -9.63
N ALA A 334 15.48 -18.80 -10.48
CA ALA A 334 15.19 -20.16 -10.04
C ALA A 334 16.32 -20.81 -9.22
N ASP A 335 17.58 -20.49 -9.54
CA ASP A 335 18.75 -20.98 -8.80
C ASP A 335 18.96 -20.22 -7.49
N GLN A 336 18.62 -18.92 -7.43
CA GLN A 336 18.59 -18.16 -6.18
C GLN A 336 17.51 -18.68 -5.22
N ARG A 337 16.31 -19.00 -5.73
CA ARG A 337 15.23 -19.63 -4.96
C ARG A 337 15.65 -20.99 -4.42
N LEU A 338 16.27 -21.82 -5.25
CA LEU A 338 16.85 -23.10 -4.83
C LEU A 338 17.86 -22.94 -3.69
N GLY A 339 18.73 -21.93 -3.78
CA GLY A 339 19.74 -21.65 -2.76
C GLY A 339 19.16 -21.37 -1.37
N ARG A 340 17.87 -21.02 -1.25
CA ARG A 340 17.21 -20.79 0.04
C ARG A 340 17.07 -22.04 0.90
N ALA A 341 17.03 -23.24 0.29
CA ALA A 341 16.99 -24.51 1.01
C ALA A 341 18.37 -24.99 1.51
N GLY A 342 19.46 -24.44 0.99
CA GLY A 342 20.83 -24.95 1.21
C GLY A 342 21.70 -24.10 2.14
N ARG A 343 21.09 -23.24 2.97
CA ARG A 343 21.82 -22.27 3.80
C ARG A 343 22.28 -22.81 5.13
N THR A 344 21.41 -23.52 5.83
CA THR A 344 21.66 -24.00 7.20
C THR A 344 21.97 -25.49 7.26
N ALA A 345 21.43 -26.26 6.31
CA ALA A 345 21.56 -27.71 6.23
C ALA A 345 21.32 -28.19 4.79
N PRO A 346 21.63 -29.45 4.46
CA PRO A 346 21.19 -30.06 3.20
C PRO A 346 19.68 -29.93 3.04
N GLY A 347 19.24 -29.63 1.82
CA GLY A 347 17.84 -29.30 1.55
C GLY A 347 17.31 -29.90 0.25
N ARG A 348 16.07 -29.55 -0.07
CA ARG A 348 15.40 -29.94 -1.32
C ARG A 348 14.71 -28.76 -1.98
N CYS A 349 14.69 -28.74 -3.30
CA CYS A 349 13.97 -27.77 -4.11
C CYS A 349 13.05 -28.50 -5.09
N ILE A 350 11.74 -28.37 -4.89
CA ILE A 350 10.71 -28.96 -5.72
C ILE A 350 10.23 -27.89 -6.71
N ARG A 351 10.52 -28.07 -7.99
CA ARG A 351 10.11 -27.16 -9.07
C ARG A 351 8.82 -27.69 -9.70
N LEU A 352 7.77 -26.89 -9.67
CA LEU A 352 6.43 -27.25 -10.19
C LEU A 352 6.33 -27.09 -11.73
N TYR A 353 7.46 -27.18 -12.41
CA TYR A 353 7.61 -27.04 -13.85
C TYR A 353 8.68 -28.03 -14.34
N SER A 354 8.69 -28.31 -15.65
CA SER A 354 9.59 -29.33 -16.20
C SER A 354 11.03 -28.83 -16.35
N GLU A 355 11.97 -29.77 -16.38
CA GLU A 355 13.37 -29.47 -16.70
C GLU A 355 13.55 -28.88 -18.11
N ARG A 356 12.68 -29.30 -19.04
CA ARG A 356 12.62 -28.74 -20.40
C ARG A 356 12.24 -27.26 -20.37
N ASP A 357 11.18 -26.91 -19.63
CA ASP A 357 10.76 -25.53 -19.42
C ASP A 357 11.89 -24.71 -18.78
N TYR A 358 12.53 -25.23 -17.73
CA TYR A 358 13.68 -24.58 -17.10
C TYR A 358 14.81 -24.25 -18.09
N SER A 359 15.17 -25.23 -18.92
CA SER A 359 16.29 -25.12 -19.85
C SER A 359 16.04 -24.10 -20.97
N GLN A 360 14.77 -23.85 -21.31
CA GLN A 360 14.36 -22.88 -22.32
C GLN A 360 14.19 -21.46 -21.77
N ARG A 361 14.19 -21.27 -20.45
CA ARG A 361 14.07 -19.94 -19.83
C ARG A 361 15.31 -19.08 -20.09
N PRO A 362 15.14 -17.75 -20.14
CA PRO A 362 16.28 -16.84 -20.22
C PRO A 362 17.22 -17.06 -19.02
N ALA A 363 18.51 -16.88 -19.25
CA ALA A 363 19.52 -17.04 -18.20
C ALA A 363 19.29 -16.04 -17.06
N PHE A 364 18.91 -14.81 -17.40
CA PHE A 364 18.71 -13.70 -16.47
C PHE A 364 17.38 -13.01 -16.73
N THR A 365 16.91 -12.31 -15.72
CA THR A 365 15.76 -11.44 -15.81
C THR A 365 16.17 -10.15 -16.51
N ASP A 366 15.34 -9.64 -17.43
CA ASP A 366 15.58 -8.37 -18.14
C ASP A 366 15.89 -7.24 -17.15
N GLU A 367 16.90 -6.41 -17.45
CA GLU A 367 17.25 -5.24 -16.63
C GLU A 367 16.11 -4.21 -16.59
N GLU A 368 16.01 -3.42 -15.51
CA GLU A 368 14.89 -2.47 -15.39
C GLU A 368 14.88 -1.40 -16.49
N ILE A 369 16.06 -0.98 -16.96
CA ILE A 369 16.22 0.00 -18.03
C ILE A 369 15.60 -0.44 -19.37
N VAL A 370 15.48 -1.75 -19.58
CA VAL A 370 14.86 -2.29 -20.79
C VAL A 370 13.38 -2.61 -20.63
N ARG A 371 12.76 -2.39 -19.46
CA ARG A 371 11.36 -2.77 -19.22
C ARG A 371 10.51 -1.75 -18.50
N LEU A 372 11.08 -0.80 -17.76
CA LEU A 372 10.34 0.21 -16.99
C LEU A 372 10.20 1.55 -17.73
N ASP A 373 9.39 2.45 -17.16
CA ASP A 373 9.33 3.86 -17.57
C ASP A 373 10.62 4.56 -17.15
N LEU A 374 11.15 5.42 -18.03
CA LEU A 374 12.41 6.11 -17.85
C LEU A 374 12.23 7.60 -17.50
N ALA A 375 11.00 8.11 -17.41
CA ALA A 375 10.75 9.55 -17.25
C ALA A 375 11.47 10.19 -16.05
N GLU A 376 11.42 9.57 -14.86
CA GLU A 376 12.09 10.07 -13.65
C GLU A 376 13.62 10.16 -13.83
N THR A 377 14.23 9.10 -14.36
CA THR A 377 15.68 9.01 -14.49
C THR A 377 16.20 9.87 -15.64
N VAL A 378 15.45 9.98 -16.74
CA VAL A 378 15.72 10.90 -17.85
C VAL A 378 15.66 12.35 -17.39
N LEU A 379 14.66 12.72 -16.58
CA LEU A 379 14.58 14.07 -16.00
C LEU A 379 15.80 14.37 -15.13
N SER A 380 16.23 13.39 -14.32
CA SER A 380 17.41 13.51 -13.45
C SER A 380 18.69 13.69 -14.26
N LEU A 381 18.88 12.95 -15.36
CA LEU A 381 20.02 13.12 -16.26
C LEU A 381 20.05 14.51 -16.91
N ILE A 382 18.90 15.00 -17.37
CA ILE A 382 18.80 16.33 -17.98
C ILE A 382 19.16 17.43 -16.96
N ASP A 383 18.77 17.27 -15.69
CA ASP A 383 19.17 18.19 -14.61
C ASP A 383 20.68 18.19 -14.37
N LEU A 384 21.33 17.03 -14.51
CA LEU A 384 22.78 16.87 -14.43
C LEU A 384 23.53 17.34 -15.69
N GLY A 385 22.83 17.89 -16.69
CA GLY A 385 23.42 18.38 -17.94
C GLY A 385 23.63 17.31 -19.01
N VAL A 386 23.11 16.09 -18.80
CA VAL A 386 23.21 15.00 -19.76
C VAL A 386 22.02 15.06 -20.74
N HIS A 387 22.23 15.72 -21.88
CA HIS A 387 21.19 15.90 -22.91
C HIS A 387 21.19 14.79 -23.98
N ASP A 388 22.36 14.22 -24.31
CA ASP A 388 22.53 13.11 -25.26
C ASP A 388 22.53 11.77 -24.52
N ILE A 389 21.35 11.41 -24.03
CA ILE A 389 21.12 10.19 -23.24
C ILE A 389 21.39 8.94 -24.07
N GLU A 390 21.22 9.01 -25.39
CA GLU A 390 21.53 7.94 -26.33
C GLU A 390 23.03 7.57 -26.35
N ARG A 391 23.91 8.53 -26.06
CA ARG A 391 25.37 8.35 -26.01
C ARG A 391 25.95 8.25 -24.60
N PHE A 392 25.17 8.61 -23.58
CA PHE A 392 25.58 8.50 -22.19
C PHE A 392 26.02 7.07 -21.84
N ALA A 393 27.12 6.96 -21.11
CA ALA A 393 27.70 5.67 -20.75
C ALA A 393 26.79 4.95 -19.75
N LEU A 394 26.14 3.88 -20.19
CA LEU A 394 25.28 3.04 -19.35
C LEU A 394 25.68 1.56 -19.52
N PRO A 395 25.64 0.75 -18.44
CA PRO A 395 25.93 -0.68 -18.53
C PRO A 395 25.02 -1.41 -19.53
N THR A 396 23.77 -0.97 -19.66
CA THR A 396 22.83 -1.40 -20.70
C THR A 396 22.18 -0.19 -21.33
N ARG A 397 22.10 -0.13 -22.66
CA ARG A 397 21.45 1.00 -23.35
C ARG A 397 19.92 0.89 -23.29
N PRO A 398 19.19 2.00 -23.03
CA PRO A 398 17.74 1.99 -23.03
C PRO A 398 17.19 1.77 -24.46
N PRO A 399 16.11 0.99 -24.64
CA PRO A 399 15.46 0.85 -25.93
C PRO A 399 14.91 2.18 -26.43
N ARG A 400 15.19 2.52 -27.70
CA ARG A 400 14.82 3.83 -28.30
C ARG A 400 13.35 4.21 -28.08
N GLY A 401 12.43 3.27 -28.24
CA GLY A 401 10.99 3.52 -28.05
C GLY A 401 10.62 3.96 -26.62
N ARG A 402 11.34 3.49 -25.59
CA ARG A 402 11.13 3.91 -24.20
C ARG A 402 11.70 5.29 -23.93
N LEU A 403 12.90 5.56 -24.45
CA LEU A 403 13.50 6.89 -24.31
C LEU A 403 12.63 7.97 -24.97
N VAL A 404 12.10 7.69 -26.18
CA VAL A 404 11.16 8.59 -26.86
C VAL A 404 9.90 8.82 -26.03
N ALA A 405 9.30 7.76 -25.47
CA ALA A 405 8.11 7.89 -24.62
C ALA A 405 8.39 8.69 -23.34
N ALA A 406 9.54 8.49 -22.70
CA ALA A 406 9.96 9.24 -21.51
C ALA A 406 10.12 10.73 -21.83
N VAL A 407 10.81 11.08 -22.91
CA VAL A 407 10.95 12.48 -23.37
C VAL A 407 9.59 13.10 -23.67
N GLN A 408 8.71 12.39 -24.39
CA GLN A 408 7.36 12.87 -24.69
C GLN A 408 6.52 13.09 -23.41
N SER A 409 6.62 12.19 -22.45
CA SER A 409 5.95 12.31 -21.14
C SER A 409 6.43 13.56 -20.38
N LEU A 410 7.74 13.82 -20.35
CA LEU A 410 8.32 15.01 -19.72
C LEU A 410 7.94 16.30 -20.44
N GLN A 411 7.84 16.28 -21.78
CA GLN A 411 7.35 17.42 -22.57
C GLN A 411 5.87 17.70 -22.29
N GLN A 412 5.03 16.66 -22.19
CA GLN A 412 3.61 16.80 -21.83
C GLN A 412 3.42 17.36 -20.42
N LEU A 413 4.29 16.97 -19.48
CA LEU A 413 4.33 17.56 -18.14
C LEU A 413 4.91 18.99 -18.14
N GLY A 414 5.38 19.50 -19.28
CA GLY A 414 6.04 20.79 -19.40
C GLY A 414 7.36 20.88 -18.64
N ALA A 415 7.97 19.74 -18.29
CA ALA A 415 9.23 19.69 -17.55
C ALA A 415 10.44 20.05 -18.44
N ILE A 416 10.37 19.66 -19.71
CA ILE A 416 11.41 19.94 -20.71
C ILE A 416 10.82 20.53 -21.99
N ASP A 417 11.64 21.25 -22.74
CA ASP A 417 11.29 21.76 -24.08
C ASP A 417 11.64 20.76 -25.21
N ASP A 418 11.44 21.17 -26.47
CA ASP A 418 11.78 20.37 -27.65
C ASP A 418 13.28 20.10 -27.81
N ARG A 419 14.13 20.89 -27.14
CA ARG A 419 15.58 20.76 -27.12
C ARG A 419 16.07 19.92 -25.94
N ARG A 420 15.17 19.28 -25.18
CA ARG A 420 15.49 18.51 -23.96
C ARG A 420 16.20 19.36 -22.89
N THR A 421 15.83 20.63 -22.80
CA THR A 421 16.32 21.55 -21.76
C THR A 421 15.22 21.74 -20.71
N LEU A 422 15.59 21.86 -19.43
CA LEU A 422 14.64 22.11 -18.36
C LEU A 422 13.92 23.45 -18.54
N THR A 423 12.59 23.41 -18.51
CA THR A 423 11.76 24.62 -18.46
C THR A 423 11.77 25.22 -17.03
N PRO A 424 11.20 26.41 -16.80
CA PRO A 424 11.02 26.94 -15.44
C PRO A 424 10.19 26.03 -14.53
N ILE A 425 9.28 25.23 -15.10
CA ILE A 425 8.51 24.23 -14.37
C ILE A 425 9.40 23.04 -14.05
N GLY A 426 10.14 22.52 -15.05
CA GLY A 426 11.10 21.44 -14.87
C GLY A 426 12.11 21.73 -13.76
N LYS A 427 12.74 22.90 -13.77
CA LYS A 427 13.68 23.35 -12.74
C LYS A 427 13.10 23.32 -11.32
N LYS A 428 11.79 23.59 -11.17
CA LYS A 428 11.10 23.48 -9.88
C LYS A 428 10.67 22.04 -9.55
N MET A 429 10.47 21.19 -10.55
CA MET A 429 10.09 19.79 -10.35
C MET A 429 11.26 18.95 -9.82
N VAL A 430 12.46 19.08 -10.39
CA VAL A 430 13.58 18.19 -10.06
C VAL A 430 13.93 18.16 -8.56
N PRO A 431 13.96 19.28 -7.80
CA PRO A 431 14.27 19.26 -6.37
C PRO A 431 13.40 18.34 -5.52
N PHE A 432 12.17 18.03 -5.95
CA PHE A 432 11.29 17.14 -5.20
C PHE A 432 11.70 15.67 -5.37
N PRO A 433 11.79 14.88 -4.27
CA PRO A 433 12.06 13.44 -4.32
C PRO A 433 10.79 12.66 -4.70
N LEU A 434 10.16 13.04 -5.81
CA LEU A 434 8.88 12.54 -6.29
C LEU A 434 8.99 12.11 -7.76
N SER A 435 8.04 11.30 -8.22
CA SER A 435 7.90 11.05 -9.66
C SER A 435 7.60 12.37 -10.39
N PRO A 436 7.95 12.51 -11.69
CA PRO A 436 7.71 13.73 -12.45
C PRO A 436 6.24 14.20 -12.37
N THR A 437 5.28 13.28 -12.38
CA THR A 437 3.86 13.62 -12.29
C THR A 437 3.48 14.22 -10.93
N LEU A 438 3.96 13.64 -9.83
CA LEU A 438 3.69 14.16 -8.48
C LEU A 438 4.45 15.46 -8.21
N ALA A 439 5.68 15.61 -8.73
CA ALA A 439 6.39 16.87 -8.69
C ALA A 439 5.63 17.96 -9.47
N ARG A 440 5.06 17.63 -10.64
CA ARG A 440 4.23 18.55 -11.42
C ARG A 440 2.99 18.99 -10.65
N LEU A 441 2.33 18.09 -9.91
CA LEU A 441 1.18 18.42 -9.05
C LEU A 441 1.54 19.51 -8.02
N VAL A 442 2.64 19.33 -7.30
CA VAL A 442 3.08 20.29 -6.27
C VAL A 442 3.48 21.63 -6.89
N VAL A 443 4.23 21.61 -7.99
CA VAL A 443 4.66 22.83 -8.71
C VAL A 443 3.47 23.59 -9.29
N GLU A 444 2.50 22.89 -9.86
CA GLU A 444 1.28 23.51 -10.38
C GLU A 444 0.50 24.22 -9.28
N ALA A 445 0.31 23.57 -8.13
CA ALA A 445 -0.36 24.19 -7.00
C ALA A 445 0.42 25.43 -6.50
N GLY A 446 1.74 25.33 -6.30
CA GLY A 446 2.56 26.45 -5.84
C GLY A 446 2.61 27.64 -6.80
N MET A 447 2.42 27.43 -8.11
CA MET A 447 2.46 28.47 -9.13
C MET A 447 1.09 29.06 -9.50
N CYS A 448 0.07 28.20 -9.62
CA CYS A 448 -1.22 28.57 -10.23
C CYS A 448 -2.38 28.56 -9.23
N ALA A 449 -2.29 27.79 -8.15
CA ALA A 449 -3.33 27.65 -7.13
C ALA A 449 -2.73 27.55 -5.72
N PRO A 450 -1.97 28.57 -5.27
CA PRO A 450 -1.19 28.51 -4.04
C PRO A 450 -2.02 28.21 -2.79
N ASP A 451 -3.31 28.56 -2.76
CA ASP A 451 -4.18 28.30 -1.60
C ASP A 451 -4.37 26.81 -1.31
N VAL A 452 -4.23 25.93 -2.32
CA VAL A 452 -4.22 24.46 -2.19
C VAL A 452 -2.81 23.85 -2.18
N GLY A 453 -1.76 24.67 -2.03
CA GLY A 453 -0.36 24.21 -2.07
C GLY A 453 -0.07 23.11 -1.05
N ASP A 454 -0.59 23.27 0.17
CA ASP A 454 -0.45 22.26 1.23
C ASP A 454 -1.27 20.99 0.95
N ASP A 455 -2.48 21.14 0.38
CA ASP A 455 -3.31 20.02 -0.05
C ASP A 455 -2.59 19.18 -1.13
N ALA A 456 -1.91 19.84 -2.06
CA ALA A 456 -1.11 19.17 -3.09
C ALA A 456 0.10 18.44 -2.50
N CYS A 457 0.77 19.01 -1.49
CA CYS A 457 1.85 18.35 -0.77
C CYS A 457 1.35 17.12 0.01
N ILE A 458 0.19 17.21 0.67
CA ILE A 458 -0.48 16.07 1.32
C ILE A 458 -0.76 14.98 0.29
N LEU A 459 -1.38 15.33 -0.84
CA LEU A 459 -1.74 14.37 -1.87
C LEU A 459 -0.49 13.71 -2.49
N ALA A 460 0.56 14.48 -2.76
CA ALA A 460 1.81 13.93 -3.27
C ALA A 460 2.49 12.98 -2.29
N ALA A 461 2.55 13.34 -1.00
CA ALA A 461 3.06 12.47 0.05
C ALA A 461 2.22 11.19 0.17
N TYR A 462 0.89 11.33 0.19
CA TYR A 462 -0.06 10.23 0.26
C TYR A 462 0.12 9.25 -0.90
N SER A 463 0.13 9.74 -2.15
CA SER A 463 0.29 8.92 -3.36
C SER A 463 1.68 8.31 -3.52
N SER A 464 2.70 8.87 -2.85
CA SER A 464 4.05 8.25 -2.80
C SER A 464 4.18 7.12 -1.78
N SER A 465 3.17 6.94 -0.92
CA SER A 465 3.13 5.95 0.15
C SER A 465 2.17 4.79 -0.19
N ARG A 466 2.16 3.74 0.64
CA ARG A 466 1.10 2.71 0.54
C ARG A 466 -0.23 3.32 0.98
N ALA A 467 -1.33 2.80 0.47
CA ALA A 467 -2.66 3.22 0.90
C ALA A 467 -2.82 2.95 2.42
N PRO A 468 -3.22 3.95 3.24
CA PRO A 468 -3.42 3.77 4.68
C PRO A 468 -4.69 2.97 5.01
N GLN A 469 -5.59 2.73 4.06
CA GLN A 469 -6.81 1.97 4.28
C GLN A 469 -6.53 0.52 4.68
N LEU A 470 -7.08 0.10 5.81
CA LEU A 470 -7.03 -1.27 6.32
C LEU A 470 -8.31 -2.03 5.95
N TYR A 471 -8.17 -3.32 5.65
CA TYR A 471 -9.29 -4.25 5.45
C TYR A 471 -9.08 -5.50 6.31
N PRO A 472 -9.30 -5.41 7.64
CA PRO A 472 -9.15 -6.57 8.52
C PRO A 472 -10.12 -7.69 8.14
N ALA A 473 -9.64 -8.93 8.21
CA ALA A 473 -10.44 -10.11 7.89
C ALA A 473 -11.70 -10.18 8.77
N GLY A 474 -12.87 -10.36 8.16
CA GLY A 474 -14.17 -10.38 8.84
C GLY A 474 -14.76 -9.00 9.15
N GLN A 475 -14.05 -7.90 8.85
CA GLN A 475 -14.52 -6.53 9.05
C GLN A 475 -14.50 -5.70 7.76
N GLU A 476 -14.32 -6.32 6.59
CA GLU A 476 -14.11 -5.64 5.32
C GLU A 476 -15.26 -4.70 4.95
N ASP A 477 -16.51 -5.09 5.24
CA ASP A 477 -17.68 -4.26 4.96
C ASP A 477 -17.79 -3.06 5.91
N ARG A 478 -17.38 -3.21 7.18
CA ARG A 478 -17.31 -2.10 8.13
C ARG A 478 -16.22 -1.11 7.71
N ALA A 479 -15.05 -1.62 7.32
CA ALA A 479 -13.95 -0.83 6.78
C ALA A 479 -14.37 -0.02 5.54
N ARG A 480 -15.00 -0.67 4.55
CA ARG A 480 -15.53 0.01 3.36
C ARG A 480 -16.52 1.11 3.70
N ARG A 481 -17.45 0.86 4.65
CA ARG A 481 -18.40 1.89 5.10
C ARG A 481 -17.71 3.05 5.79
N ALA A 482 -16.69 2.80 6.61
CA ALA A 482 -15.92 3.84 7.26
C ALA A 482 -15.16 4.70 6.23
N HIS A 483 -14.49 4.09 5.25
CA HIS A 483 -13.79 4.79 4.18
C HIS A 483 -14.76 5.62 3.31
N ALA A 484 -15.94 5.09 3.01
CA ALA A 484 -16.94 5.77 2.18
C ALA A 484 -17.44 7.09 2.79
N ARG A 485 -17.32 7.31 4.11
CA ARG A 485 -17.68 8.57 4.79
C ARG A 485 -16.83 9.76 4.29
N TRP A 486 -15.65 9.49 3.76
CA TRP A 486 -14.70 10.49 3.26
C TRP A 486 -14.83 10.78 1.77
N SER A 487 -15.80 10.14 1.10
CA SER A 487 -16.01 10.28 -0.35
C SER A 487 -16.26 11.74 -0.75
N ASP A 488 -15.74 12.12 -1.91
CA ASP A 488 -16.00 13.43 -2.52
C ASP A 488 -16.40 13.28 -4.00
N PRO A 489 -17.39 14.06 -4.50
CA PRO A 489 -17.77 14.04 -5.91
C PRO A 489 -16.66 14.41 -6.91
N LEU A 490 -15.64 15.14 -6.47
CA LEU A 490 -14.45 15.45 -7.27
C LEU A 490 -13.49 14.27 -7.36
N GLY A 491 -13.59 13.28 -6.46
CA GLY A 491 -12.89 12.00 -6.58
C GLY A 491 -11.90 11.69 -5.47
N ASP A 492 -11.07 10.67 -5.74
CA ASP A 492 -10.21 10.00 -4.75
C ASP A 492 -9.14 10.95 -4.18
N ALA A 493 -8.62 11.87 -5.00
CA ALA A 493 -7.61 12.85 -4.58
C ALA A 493 -8.11 13.75 -3.45
N VAL A 494 -9.33 14.28 -3.59
CA VAL A 494 -9.95 15.14 -2.58
C VAL A 494 -10.33 14.32 -1.34
N ALA A 495 -10.82 13.10 -1.51
CA ALA A 495 -11.12 12.19 -0.41
C ALA A 495 -9.88 11.89 0.45
N ALA A 496 -8.72 11.65 -0.18
CA ALA A 496 -7.45 11.41 0.50
C ALA A 496 -7.00 12.61 1.36
N VAL A 497 -7.09 13.83 0.81
CA VAL A 497 -6.76 15.05 1.56
C VAL A 497 -7.73 15.27 2.73
N LYS A 498 -9.04 15.03 2.53
CA LYS A 498 -10.05 15.16 3.60
C LYS A 498 -9.78 14.24 4.78
N VAL A 499 -9.53 12.95 4.52
CA VAL A 499 -9.27 11.98 5.60
C VAL A 499 -7.98 12.31 6.34
N PHE A 500 -6.93 12.73 5.63
CA PHE A 500 -5.67 13.13 6.26
C PHE A 500 -5.84 14.37 7.15
N ARG A 501 -6.51 15.42 6.67
CA ARG A 501 -6.76 16.63 7.48
C ARG A 501 -7.64 16.36 8.69
N ALA A 502 -8.61 15.46 8.56
CA ALA A 502 -9.45 15.06 9.69
C ALA A 502 -8.65 14.30 10.75
N TRP A 503 -7.75 13.41 10.33
CA TRP A 503 -6.82 12.72 11.22
C TRP A 503 -5.87 13.71 11.93
N GLU A 504 -5.29 14.66 11.18
CA GLU A 504 -4.34 15.64 11.74
C GLU A 504 -4.97 16.49 12.84
N LYS A 505 -6.25 16.87 12.65
CA LYS A 505 -7.07 17.66 13.59
C LYS A 505 -7.64 16.86 14.75
N SER A 506 -7.59 15.52 14.72
CA SER A 506 -8.14 14.69 15.80
C SER A 506 -7.29 14.84 17.06
N ASN A 507 -7.96 15.03 18.21
CA ASN A 507 -7.29 15.02 19.52
C ASN A 507 -6.75 13.63 19.86
N ASP A 508 -7.48 12.59 19.45
CA ASP A 508 -7.06 11.20 19.58
C ASP A 508 -6.87 10.61 18.19
N ARG A 509 -5.61 10.58 17.74
CA ARG A 509 -5.22 10.10 16.41
C ARG A 509 -5.27 8.58 16.32
N GLU A 510 -5.03 7.88 17.41
CA GLU A 510 -5.06 6.42 17.47
C GLU A 510 -6.50 5.93 17.37
N TRP A 511 -7.40 6.52 18.17
CA TRP A 511 -8.83 6.23 18.09
C TRP A 511 -9.41 6.61 16.72
N PHE A 512 -9.00 7.74 16.14
CA PHE A 512 -9.42 8.12 14.79
C PHE A 512 -9.03 7.04 13.76
N CYS A 513 -7.79 6.54 13.82
CA CYS A 513 -7.31 5.48 12.94
C CYS A 513 -8.11 4.18 13.14
N HIS A 514 -8.35 3.78 14.38
CA HIS A 514 -9.14 2.60 14.72
C HIS A 514 -10.57 2.70 14.16
N GLN A 515 -11.27 3.81 14.41
CA GLN A 515 -12.64 4.04 13.94
C GLN A 515 -12.77 4.10 12.41
N ASN A 516 -11.72 4.56 11.72
CA ASN A 516 -11.75 4.74 10.27
C ASN A 516 -11.03 3.62 9.51
N TYR A 517 -10.54 2.57 10.20
CA TYR A 517 -9.76 1.49 9.60
C TYR A 517 -8.58 2.05 8.79
N LEU A 518 -7.74 2.85 9.45
CA LEU A 518 -6.56 3.48 8.86
C LEU A 518 -5.30 3.08 9.61
N ASP A 519 -4.19 3.01 8.88
CA ASP A 519 -2.85 2.83 9.41
C ASP A 519 -2.27 4.17 9.87
N GLY A 520 -2.13 4.33 11.20
CA GLY A 520 -1.58 5.55 11.80
C GLY A 520 -0.11 5.79 11.49
N ALA A 521 0.68 4.74 11.28
CA ALA A 521 2.10 4.86 10.94
C ALA A 521 2.28 5.40 9.52
N ILE A 522 1.44 4.96 8.57
CA ILE A 522 1.41 5.51 7.21
C ILE A 522 1.00 6.98 7.23
N LEU A 523 -0.05 7.35 7.98
CA LEU A 523 -0.46 8.76 8.09
C LEU A 523 0.62 9.65 8.73
N ALA A 524 1.31 9.15 9.76
CA ALA A 524 2.46 9.84 10.34
C ALA A 524 3.61 10.02 9.34
N PHE A 525 3.89 9.01 8.51
CA PHE A 525 4.85 9.13 7.42
C PHE A 525 4.42 10.18 6.39
N VAL A 526 3.14 10.20 5.99
CA VAL A 526 2.60 11.22 5.07
C VAL A 526 2.77 12.62 5.66
N ALA A 527 2.55 12.81 6.96
CA ALA A 527 2.78 14.09 7.62
C ALA A 527 4.25 14.53 7.56
N LYS A 528 5.20 13.62 7.83
CA LYS A 528 6.64 13.88 7.73
C LYS A 528 7.05 14.21 6.29
N ALA A 529 6.60 13.44 5.31
CA ALA A 529 6.90 13.66 3.90
C ALA A 529 6.31 14.99 3.41
N ARG A 530 5.06 15.30 3.75
CA ARG A 530 4.42 16.59 3.45
C ARG A 530 5.26 17.75 3.98
N ALA A 531 5.71 17.72 5.23
CA ALA A 531 6.53 18.79 5.80
C ALA A 531 7.79 19.06 4.95
N GLN A 532 8.51 18.00 4.57
CA GLN A 532 9.68 18.12 3.71
C GLN A 532 9.34 18.68 2.31
N LEU A 533 8.20 18.30 1.73
CA LEU A 533 7.74 18.85 0.45
C LEU A 533 7.43 20.35 0.57
N VAL A 534 6.79 20.77 1.67
CA VAL A 534 6.51 22.19 1.95
C VAL A 534 7.81 22.97 2.12
N ASP A 535 8.81 22.42 2.82
CA ASP A 535 10.12 23.05 3.00
C ASP A 535 10.83 23.24 1.65
N ILE A 536 10.87 22.20 0.82
CA ILE A 536 11.42 22.28 -0.55
C ILE A 536 10.66 23.34 -1.35
N ALA A 537 9.34 23.30 -1.36
CA ALA A 537 8.52 24.24 -2.11
C ALA A 537 8.76 25.70 -1.70
N THR A 538 8.87 25.94 -0.39
CA THR A 538 9.16 27.26 0.19
C THR A 538 10.56 27.72 -0.17
N SER A 539 11.56 26.83 -0.14
CA SER A 539 12.94 27.13 -0.56
C SER A 539 13.06 27.54 -2.03
N LEU A 540 12.12 27.07 -2.87
CA LEU A 540 11.99 27.44 -4.27
C LEU A 540 11.18 28.73 -4.51
N GLY A 541 10.76 29.41 -3.43
CA GLY A 541 9.98 30.64 -3.48
C GLY A 541 8.50 30.44 -3.85
N MET A 542 7.95 29.24 -3.73
CA MET A 542 6.53 28.99 -3.98
C MET A 542 5.68 29.34 -2.77
N ARG A 543 4.51 29.98 -2.99
CA ARG A 543 3.55 30.27 -1.92
C ARG A 543 2.75 29.00 -1.61
N ILE A 544 2.79 28.56 -0.36
CA ILE A 544 2.06 27.39 0.10
C ILE A 544 0.96 27.84 1.07
N GLY A 545 -0.26 27.93 0.56
CA GLY A 545 -1.47 28.14 1.35
C GLY A 545 -1.92 26.86 2.03
N ALA A 546 -2.55 27.03 3.19
CA ALA A 546 -2.87 25.93 4.09
C ALA A 546 -4.03 25.05 3.62
N HIS A 547 -5.03 25.60 2.93
CA HIS A 547 -6.18 24.87 2.38
C HIS A 547 -7.00 25.81 1.47
N GLY A 548 -7.50 25.31 0.35
CA GLY A 548 -8.26 26.10 -0.61
C GLY A 548 -9.48 25.37 -1.18
N ASP A 549 -10.02 25.87 -2.30
CA ASP A 549 -11.14 25.21 -2.99
C ASP A 549 -10.67 23.85 -3.54
N SER A 550 -11.40 22.78 -3.23
CA SER A 550 -11.13 21.44 -3.73
C SER A 550 -11.16 21.35 -5.26
N GLN A 551 -11.85 22.27 -5.94
CA GLN A 551 -11.81 22.36 -7.40
C GLN A 551 -10.43 22.76 -7.93
N ASP A 552 -9.71 23.63 -7.22
CA ASP A 552 -8.36 24.03 -7.61
C ASP A 552 -7.38 22.88 -7.46
N LEU A 553 -7.51 22.10 -6.37
CA LEU A 553 -6.77 20.86 -6.22
C LEU A 553 -7.08 19.88 -7.36
N ALA A 554 -8.36 19.67 -7.68
CA ALA A 554 -8.77 18.80 -8.78
C ALA A 554 -8.22 19.28 -10.15
N ARG A 555 -8.12 20.60 -10.37
CA ARG A 555 -7.46 21.17 -11.56
C ARG A 555 -5.96 20.89 -11.58
N CYS A 556 -5.26 21.03 -10.45
CA CYS A 556 -3.84 20.69 -10.35
C CYS A 556 -3.59 19.20 -10.63
N VAL A 557 -4.46 18.31 -10.13
CA VAL A 557 -4.44 16.87 -10.46
C VAL A 557 -4.70 16.64 -11.95
N ALA A 558 -5.64 17.37 -12.56
CA ALA A 558 -5.91 17.28 -13.98
C ALA A 558 -4.70 17.67 -14.84
N VAL A 559 -3.95 18.71 -14.44
CA VAL A 559 -2.71 19.14 -15.11
C VAL A 559 -1.65 18.05 -15.01
N ALA A 560 -1.39 17.54 -13.81
CA ALA A 560 -0.38 16.51 -13.57
C ALA A 560 -0.69 15.22 -14.35
N TYR A 561 -1.95 14.78 -14.35
CA TYR A 561 -2.36 13.49 -14.91
C TYR A 561 -3.08 13.62 -16.27
N ALA A 562 -2.85 14.71 -17.01
CA ALA A 562 -3.49 14.97 -18.30
C ALA A 562 -3.24 13.86 -19.34
N ALA A 563 -2.11 13.16 -19.26
CA ALA A 563 -1.78 11.99 -20.09
C ALA A 563 -2.80 10.84 -19.89
N ASN A 564 -3.31 10.69 -18.67
CA ASN A 564 -4.25 9.66 -18.24
C ASN A 564 -5.71 10.14 -18.24
N ALA A 565 -6.01 11.17 -19.04
CA ALA A 565 -7.38 11.64 -19.22
C ALA A 565 -8.24 10.53 -19.84
N MET A 566 -9.52 10.50 -19.46
CA MET A 566 -10.47 9.50 -19.92
C MET A 566 -11.91 10.04 -20.01
N ALA A 567 -12.63 9.54 -21.01
CA ALA A 567 -14.01 9.94 -21.31
C ALA A 567 -14.99 8.78 -21.10
N ASN A 568 -16.08 9.02 -20.38
CA ASN A 568 -17.08 8.02 -20.08
C ASN A 568 -17.91 7.66 -21.33
N ARG A 569 -17.98 6.36 -21.63
CA ARG A 569 -18.77 5.76 -22.73
C ARG A 569 -19.80 4.77 -22.17
N GLY A 570 -20.43 5.11 -21.05
CA GLY A 570 -21.44 4.29 -20.37
C GLY A 570 -20.83 3.40 -19.30
N ARG A 571 -20.66 2.11 -19.59
CA ARG A 571 -20.12 1.12 -18.62
C ARG A 571 -18.60 1.10 -18.53
N GLN A 572 -17.92 1.85 -19.40
CA GLN A 572 -16.47 1.90 -19.53
C GLN A 572 -16.03 3.30 -19.96
N PHE A 573 -14.76 3.59 -19.75
CA PHE A 573 -14.09 4.80 -20.19
C PHE A 573 -13.20 4.53 -21.40
N GLU A 574 -13.07 5.53 -22.25
CA GLU A 574 -12.07 5.60 -23.32
C GLU A 574 -10.89 6.43 -22.82
N SER A 575 -9.68 5.87 -22.77
CA SER A 575 -8.45 6.60 -22.39
C SER A 575 -8.01 7.56 -23.49
N ALA A 576 -7.08 8.47 -23.18
CA ALA A 576 -6.42 9.33 -24.15
C ALA A 576 -5.80 8.56 -25.34
N THR A 577 -5.32 7.34 -25.09
CA THR A 577 -4.76 6.43 -26.11
C THR A 577 -5.82 5.61 -26.85
N GLY A 578 -7.09 5.70 -26.46
CA GLY A 578 -8.22 4.98 -27.07
C GLY A 578 -8.48 3.59 -26.49
N GLU A 579 -7.76 3.21 -25.44
CA GLU A 579 -7.97 1.94 -24.76
C GLU A 579 -9.24 1.98 -23.89
N ARG A 580 -9.84 0.81 -23.68
CA ARG A 580 -11.01 0.66 -22.82
C ARG A 580 -10.55 0.50 -21.38
N VAL A 581 -11.02 1.36 -20.49
CA VAL A 581 -10.64 1.39 -19.08
C VAL A 581 -11.89 1.33 -18.20
N PHE A 582 -11.84 0.58 -17.10
CA PHE A 582 -12.91 0.51 -16.12
C PHE A 582 -12.51 1.28 -14.86
N LEU A 583 -13.45 1.94 -14.18
CA LEU A 583 -13.17 2.43 -12.84
C LEU A 583 -12.91 1.25 -11.91
N HIS A 584 -11.84 1.32 -11.13
CA HIS A 584 -11.59 0.35 -10.09
C HIS A 584 -12.70 0.44 -9.03
N PRO A 585 -13.23 -0.69 -8.52
CA PRO A 585 -14.29 -0.69 -7.49
C PRO A 585 -13.93 0.05 -6.20
N GLY A 586 -12.63 0.21 -5.92
CA GLY A 586 -12.13 0.97 -4.78
C GLY A 586 -12.18 2.49 -4.95
N SER A 587 -12.53 3.03 -6.11
CA SER A 587 -12.66 4.48 -6.31
C SER A 587 -14.00 4.98 -5.74
N VAL A 588 -14.00 6.15 -5.10
CA VAL A 588 -15.22 6.81 -4.60
C VAL A 588 -16.19 7.17 -5.74
N LEU A 589 -15.69 7.25 -6.98
CA LEU A 589 -16.48 7.55 -8.17
C LEU A 589 -17.07 6.32 -8.84
N TYR A 590 -16.81 5.10 -8.35
CA TYR A 590 -17.29 3.86 -8.99
C TYR A 590 -18.82 3.83 -9.14
N GLY A 591 -19.55 4.27 -8.11
CA GLY A 591 -21.02 4.31 -8.12
C GLY A 591 -21.63 5.51 -8.86
N SER A 592 -20.83 6.55 -9.14
CA SER A 592 -21.27 7.76 -9.83
C SER A 592 -20.16 8.24 -10.77
N PRO A 593 -19.94 7.54 -11.90
CA PRO A 593 -18.84 7.82 -12.80
C PRO A 593 -19.03 9.20 -13.47
N PRO A 594 -18.03 10.10 -13.42
CA PRO A 594 -18.12 11.40 -14.08
C PRO A 594 -18.08 11.25 -15.60
N ARG A 595 -18.42 12.32 -16.33
CA ARG A 595 -18.32 12.34 -17.80
C ARG A 595 -16.87 12.30 -18.29
N PHE A 596 -15.99 13.04 -17.61
CA PHE A 596 -14.56 13.08 -17.88
C PHE A 596 -13.80 12.97 -16.56
N ALA A 597 -12.66 12.31 -16.60
CA ALA A 597 -11.80 12.13 -15.44
C ALA A 597 -10.34 12.02 -15.85
N VAL A 598 -9.46 12.15 -14.87
CA VAL A 598 -8.07 11.67 -14.95
C VAL A 598 -7.87 10.56 -13.92
N ALA A 599 -7.06 9.58 -14.28
CA ALA A 599 -6.65 8.52 -13.38
C ALA A 599 -5.19 8.73 -12.96
N SER A 600 -4.89 8.61 -11.67
CA SER A 600 -3.50 8.70 -11.22
C SER A 600 -2.71 7.45 -11.65
N GLU A 601 -3.39 6.31 -11.74
CA GLU A 601 -2.83 5.06 -12.24
C GLU A 601 -3.82 4.35 -13.17
N ILE A 602 -3.29 3.77 -14.25
CA ILE A 602 -4.00 2.85 -15.12
C ILE A 602 -3.26 1.52 -15.06
N VAL A 603 -3.90 0.51 -14.46
CA VAL A 603 -3.29 -0.79 -14.19
C VAL A 603 -3.98 -1.86 -15.01
N VAL A 604 -3.20 -2.67 -15.71
CA VAL A 604 -3.70 -3.84 -16.44
C VAL A 604 -3.61 -5.07 -15.56
N SER A 605 -4.76 -5.72 -15.33
CA SER A 605 -4.88 -7.02 -14.66
C SER A 605 -5.66 -7.99 -15.58
N GLN A 606 -6.78 -8.56 -15.12
CA GLN A 606 -7.76 -9.22 -16.02
C GLN A 606 -8.46 -8.23 -16.95
N ARG A 607 -8.59 -6.98 -16.50
CA ARG A 607 -9.07 -5.82 -17.26
C ARG A 607 -8.19 -4.62 -16.95
N THR A 608 -8.25 -3.60 -17.79
CA THR A 608 -7.59 -2.32 -17.54
C THR A 608 -8.44 -1.49 -16.58
N TYR A 609 -7.89 -1.16 -15.41
CA TYR A 609 -8.57 -0.40 -14.37
C TYR A 609 -7.90 0.96 -14.14
N ALA A 610 -8.71 2.01 -14.02
CA ALA A 610 -8.32 3.32 -13.52
C ALA A 610 -8.43 3.36 -11.99
N ARG A 611 -7.36 3.77 -11.32
CA ARG A 611 -7.29 3.97 -9.86
C ARG A 611 -6.97 5.41 -9.52
N GLN A 612 -7.36 5.84 -8.32
CA GLN A 612 -7.19 7.21 -7.82
C GLN A 612 -7.71 8.23 -8.84
N VAL A 613 -9.02 8.17 -9.08
CA VAL A 613 -9.69 8.88 -10.15
C VAL A 613 -10.23 10.21 -9.65
N THR A 614 -9.99 11.26 -10.43
CA THR A 614 -10.45 12.63 -10.16
C THR A 614 -11.32 13.09 -11.32
N ALA A 615 -12.51 13.62 -11.01
CA ALA A 615 -13.43 14.18 -12.00
C ALA A 615 -12.86 15.48 -12.59
N VAL A 616 -12.98 15.65 -13.90
CA VAL A 616 -12.40 16.79 -14.62
C VAL A 616 -13.46 17.53 -15.41
N ARG A 617 -13.42 18.87 -15.37
CA ARG A 617 -14.31 19.71 -16.17
C ARG A 617 -13.91 19.69 -17.65
N PRO A 618 -14.88 19.69 -18.58
CA PRO A 618 -14.60 19.74 -20.01
C PRO A 618 -13.69 20.92 -20.41
N ALA A 619 -13.89 22.10 -19.80
CA ALA A 619 -13.10 23.28 -20.09
C ALA A 619 -11.61 23.12 -19.74
N TRP A 620 -11.29 22.55 -18.57
CA TRP A 620 -9.91 22.30 -18.16
C TRP A 620 -9.23 21.29 -19.10
N LEU A 621 -9.94 20.22 -19.44
CA LEU A 621 -9.39 19.20 -20.32
C LEU A 621 -9.17 19.72 -21.75
N ALA A 622 -10.03 20.62 -22.24
CA ALA A 622 -9.85 21.25 -23.54
C ALA A 622 -8.62 22.16 -23.59
N GLU A 623 -8.31 22.86 -22.49
CA GLU A 623 -7.09 23.66 -22.33
C GLU A 623 -5.84 22.76 -22.29
N LEU A 624 -5.87 21.71 -21.48
CA LEU A 624 -4.73 20.83 -21.23
C LEU A 624 -4.43 19.86 -22.39
N ARG A 625 -5.47 19.39 -23.09
CA ARG A 625 -5.39 18.39 -24.16
C ARG A 625 -6.23 18.79 -25.37
N PRO A 626 -5.76 19.78 -26.17
CA PRO A 626 -6.47 20.23 -27.38
C PRO A 626 -6.69 19.09 -28.39
N ASP A 627 -5.79 18.12 -28.43
CA ASP A 627 -5.91 16.91 -29.25
C ASP A 627 -7.13 16.06 -28.86
N LEU A 628 -7.41 15.94 -27.56
CA LEU A 628 -8.58 15.23 -27.04
C LEU A 628 -9.86 16.07 -27.14
N ALA A 629 -9.75 17.40 -27.13
CA ALA A 629 -10.89 18.31 -27.24
C ALA A 629 -11.72 18.06 -28.50
N ALA A 630 -11.05 17.92 -29.65
CA ALA A 630 -11.70 17.60 -30.91
C ALA A 630 -12.28 16.17 -30.90
N ARG A 631 -11.49 15.18 -30.48
CA ARG A 631 -11.86 13.77 -30.48
C ARG A 631 -13.07 13.46 -29.60
N TRP A 632 -13.14 14.09 -28.43
CA TRP A 632 -14.22 13.89 -27.45
C TRP A 632 -15.31 14.96 -27.51
N GLN A 633 -15.21 15.88 -28.48
CA GLN A 633 -16.16 16.95 -28.72
C GLN A 633 -16.42 17.76 -27.43
N LEU A 634 -15.34 18.15 -26.76
CA LEU A 634 -15.40 18.98 -25.56
C LEU A 634 -15.95 20.36 -25.96
N ARG A 635 -17.17 20.67 -25.51
CA ARG A 635 -17.70 22.03 -25.64
C ARG A 635 -17.23 22.84 -24.42
N PRO A 636 -16.74 24.08 -24.60
CA PRO A 636 -16.50 24.95 -23.47
C PRO A 636 -17.81 25.14 -22.70
N ASP A 637 -17.73 25.10 -21.38
CA ASP A 637 -18.90 25.30 -20.52
C ASP A 637 -19.51 26.66 -20.88
N LYS A 638 -20.69 26.67 -21.52
CA LYS A 638 -21.51 27.87 -21.50
C LYS A 638 -21.80 28.13 -20.04
N VAL A 639 -21.40 29.29 -19.51
CA VAL A 639 -21.87 29.79 -18.22
C VAL A 639 -23.40 29.76 -18.28
N ARG A 640 -24.00 28.73 -17.68
CA ARG A 640 -25.45 28.64 -17.53
C ARG A 640 -25.84 29.56 -16.39
N LYS A 641 -26.30 30.77 -16.74
CA LYS A 641 -27.40 31.38 -15.99
C LYS A 641 -28.61 30.45 -16.16
N ASP A 642 -29.28 30.18 -15.05
CA ASP A 642 -30.60 29.55 -14.98
C ASP A 642 -30.72 28.10 -15.45
N GLU A 643 -30.18 27.18 -14.65
CA GLU A 643 -30.91 25.96 -14.32
C GLU A 643 -30.95 25.85 -12.80
N GLY A 644 -32.10 26.19 -12.22
CA GLY A 644 -32.36 25.96 -10.80
C GLY A 644 -32.28 24.48 -10.44
N PRO A 645 -32.19 24.16 -9.14
CA PRO A 645 -32.22 22.77 -8.67
C PRO A 645 -33.49 22.06 -9.19
N PRO A 646 -33.47 20.71 -9.34
CA PRO A 646 -34.62 19.94 -9.77
C PRO A 646 -35.85 20.25 -8.91
N PRO A 647 -37.08 20.05 -9.42
CA PRO A 647 -38.30 20.53 -8.77
C PRO A 647 -38.36 20.06 -7.32
N ALA A 648 -38.78 20.98 -6.46
CA ALA A 648 -38.96 20.75 -5.04
C ALA A 648 -39.73 19.43 -4.82
N THR A 649 -39.13 18.57 -3.99
CA THR A 649 -39.79 17.42 -3.35
C THR A 649 -41.16 17.86 -2.85
N PRO A 650 -42.23 17.01 -2.95
CA PRO A 650 -43.51 17.39 -2.38
C PRO A 650 -43.28 17.80 -0.92
N LYS A 651 -43.74 19.02 -0.55
CA LYS A 651 -43.59 19.55 0.82
C LYS A 651 -44.28 18.67 1.86
N ILE A 652 -45.14 17.75 1.40
CA ILE A 652 -45.97 16.89 2.22
C ILE A 652 -45.88 15.45 1.69
N LEU A 653 -45.66 14.50 2.59
CA LEU A 653 -45.68 13.05 2.34
C LEU A 653 -46.87 12.44 3.09
N GLN A 654 -47.76 11.74 2.38
CA GLN A 654 -48.87 11.04 2.99
C GLN A 654 -48.55 9.55 3.15
N LEU A 655 -48.67 9.03 4.38
CA LEU A 655 -48.46 7.63 4.75
C LEU A 655 -49.73 7.12 5.44
N GLY A 656 -50.67 6.57 4.66
CA GLY A 656 -51.98 6.17 5.17
C GLY A 656 -52.75 7.36 5.75
N PRO A 657 -53.19 7.32 7.03
CA PRO A 657 -53.90 8.43 7.68
C PRO A 657 -52.96 9.57 8.12
N VAL A 658 -51.64 9.38 8.05
CA VAL A 658 -50.64 10.32 8.55
C VAL A 658 -50.15 11.22 7.42
N VAL A 659 -50.08 12.53 7.69
CA VAL A 659 -49.60 13.56 6.76
C VAL A 659 -48.36 14.21 7.35
N LEU A 660 -47.20 13.97 6.75
CA LEU A 660 -45.90 14.42 7.24
C LEU A 660 -45.36 15.57 6.39
N GLN A 661 -44.71 16.54 7.03
CA GLN A 661 -43.96 17.59 6.30
C GLN A 661 -42.58 17.04 5.88
N VAL A 662 -42.18 17.34 4.65
CA VAL A 662 -40.85 16.99 4.13
C VAL A 662 -39.95 18.21 4.23
N GLU A 663 -38.88 18.10 5.01
CA GLU A 663 -37.91 19.18 5.15
C GLU A 663 -36.91 19.16 3.99
N GLY A 664 -36.88 20.26 3.22
CA GLY A 664 -35.97 20.47 2.10
C GLY A 664 -34.76 21.34 2.46
N GLY A 665 -33.55 20.82 2.29
CA GLY A 665 -32.28 21.53 2.46
C GLY A 665 -31.19 21.00 1.49
N LYS A 666 -29.97 21.56 1.52
CA LYS A 666 -28.81 21.06 0.74
C LYS A 666 -28.42 19.65 1.21
N GLY A 667 -29.08 18.62 0.68
CA GLY A 667 -28.91 17.23 1.09
C GLY A 667 -30.07 16.33 0.60
N ARG A 668 -30.13 15.08 1.08
CA ARG A 668 -31.30 14.21 0.84
C ARG A 668 -32.50 14.74 1.66
N PRO A 669 -33.74 14.73 1.14
CA PRO A 669 -34.92 15.15 1.89
C PRO A 669 -35.07 14.37 3.20
N ARG A 670 -35.56 15.04 4.26
CA ARG A 670 -35.76 14.45 5.59
C ARG A 670 -37.24 14.43 5.96
N VAL A 671 -37.67 13.36 6.61
CA VAL A 671 -39.01 13.20 7.18
C VAL A 671 -38.90 12.79 8.66
N ASP A 672 -39.62 13.50 9.51
CA ASP A 672 -39.69 13.23 10.94
C ASP A 672 -41.05 12.61 11.26
N LEU A 673 -41.05 11.41 11.83
CA LEU A 673 -42.27 10.72 12.27
C LEU A 673 -42.40 10.90 13.78
N GLY A 674 -43.50 11.50 14.25
CA GLY A 674 -43.84 11.46 15.66
C GLY A 674 -44.09 10.01 16.13
N LEU A 675 -44.02 9.77 17.44
CA LEU A 675 -44.24 8.43 18.00
C LEU A 675 -45.65 7.87 17.71
N GLU A 676 -46.68 8.73 17.73
CA GLU A 676 -48.06 8.35 17.36
C GLU A 676 -48.18 8.07 15.86
N ASP A 677 -47.54 8.92 15.04
CA ASP A 677 -47.49 8.76 13.60
C ASP A 677 -46.81 7.44 13.20
N ALA A 678 -45.68 7.13 13.83
CA ALA A 678 -44.95 5.88 13.62
C ALA A 678 -45.81 4.66 13.97
N ARG A 679 -46.61 4.72 15.05
CA ARG A 679 -47.56 3.66 15.44
C ARG A 679 -48.72 3.57 14.45
N ALA A 680 -49.30 4.69 14.04
CA ALA A 680 -50.39 4.73 13.07
C ALA A 680 -49.95 4.17 11.70
N VAL A 681 -48.74 4.51 11.25
CA VAL A 681 -48.15 3.99 10.01
C VAL A 681 -47.81 2.50 10.13
N ALA A 682 -47.30 2.05 11.29
CA ALA A 682 -47.05 0.63 11.55
C ALA A 682 -48.33 -0.21 11.43
N VAL A 683 -49.47 0.30 11.93
CA VAL A 683 -50.79 -0.35 11.83
C VAL A 683 -51.34 -0.32 10.40
N ALA A 684 -51.12 0.77 9.67
CA ALA A 684 -51.59 0.92 8.29
C ALA A 684 -50.89 -0.01 7.28
N GLY A 685 -49.75 -0.61 7.65
CA GLY A 685 -49.00 -1.55 6.80
C GLY A 685 -48.24 -0.89 5.64
N PRO A 686 -47.66 -1.68 4.72
CA PRO A 686 -46.84 -1.17 3.62
C PRO A 686 -47.62 -0.24 2.69
N GLN A 687 -47.08 0.94 2.41
CA GLN A 687 -47.71 1.95 1.55
C GLN A 687 -46.83 2.25 0.33
N PRO A 688 -47.43 2.56 -0.84
CA PRO A 688 -46.68 3.01 -2.01
C PRO A 688 -46.02 4.37 -1.72
N LEU A 689 -44.71 4.44 -1.95
CA LEU A 689 -43.93 5.66 -1.79
C LEU A 689 -43.73 6.38 -3.14
N PRO A 690 -43.69 7.72 -3.17
CA PRO A 690 -43.30 8.46 -4.37
C PRO A 690 -41.92 8.03 -4.90
N ASP A 691 -41.71 8.17 -6.20
CA ASP A 691 -40.44 7.81 -6.84
C ASP A 691 -39.24 8.50 -6.17
N GLY A 692 -38.26 7.70 -5.75
CA GLY A 692 -37.07 8.17 -5.04
C GLY A 692 -37.25 8.45 -3.54
N ALA A 693 -38.48 8.45 -3.01
CA ALA A 693 -38.75 8.68 -1.59
C ALA A 693 -38.22 7.59 -0.67
N GLN A 694 -38.05 6.36 -1.19
CA GLN A 694 -37.41 5.25 -0.47
C GLN A 694 -36.02 5.60 0.07
N ARG A 695 -35.30 6.54 -0.56
CA ARG A 695 -33.94 6.96 -0.21
C ARG A 695 -33.88 8.22 0.66
N TRP A 696 -35.02 8.82 0.98
CA TRP A 696 -35.10 9.97 1.88
C TRP A 696 -34.65 9.57 3.28
N GLN A 697 -34.10 10.51 4.04
CA GLN A 697 -33.75 10.26 5.42
C GLN A 697 -35.03 10.31 6.26
N ALA A 698 -35.21 9.34 7.15
CA ALA A 698 -36.31 9.37 8.10
C ALA A 698 -35.80 9.15 9.52
N ARG A 699 -36.50 9.69 10.50
CA ARG A 699 -36.25 9.46 11.93
C ARG A 699 -37.56 9.45 12.71
N ILE A 700 -37.58 8.74 13.83
CA ILE A 700 -38.71 8.73 14.76
C ILE A 700 -38.38 9.71 15.90
N VAL A 701 -39.25 10.69 16.12
CA VAL A 701 -39.07 11.74 17.12
C VAL A 701 -39.79 11.36 18.41
N VAL A 702 -39.06 11.38 19.52
CA VAL A 702 -39.56 11.11 20.88
C VAL A 702 -39.08 12.24 21.80
N GLY A 703 -39.94 13.22 22.07
CA GLY A 703 -39.53 14.45 22.76
C GLY A 703 -38.46 15.20 21.95
N ASP A 704 -37.33 15.52 22.59
CA ASP A 704 -36.17 16.17 21.96
C ASP A 704 -35.19 15.17 21.31
N LEU A 705 -35.47 13.87 21.38
CA LEU A 705 -34.59 12.81 20.90
C LEU A 705 -35.09 12.23 19.57
N ALA A 706 -34.14 11.70 18.79
CA ALA A 706 -34.40 11.06 17.50
C ALA A 706 -33.87 9.63 17.46
N LEU A 707 -34.77 8.68 17.21
CA LEU A 707 -34.49 7.27 16.96
C LEU A 707 -34.40 6.98 15.45
N ALA A 708 -33.71 5.91 15.07
CA ALA A 708 -33.52 5.50 13.67
C ALA A 708 -32.86 6.56 12.77
N SER A 709 -32.01 7.42 13.35
CA SER A 709 -31.43 8.54 12.63
C SER A 709 -30.47 8.04 11.53
N GLY A 710 -30.80 8.30 10.27
CA GLY A 710 -29.98 7.94 9.11
C GLY A 710 -30.43 6.69 8.36
N THR A 711 -31.48 6.01 8.83
CA THR A 711 -32.13 4.92 8.11
C THR A 711 -32.96 5.50 6.93
N PRO A 712 -32.84 4.96 5.70
CA PRO A 712 -33.68 5.38 4.57
C PRO A 712 -35.17 5.13 4.87
N LEU A 713 -36.05 6.04 4.44
CA LEU A 713 -37.49 5.99 4.69
C LEU A 713 -38.09 4.63 4.32
N GLY A 714 -37.74 4.06 3.17
CA GLY A 714 -38.28 2.76 2.75
C GLY A 714 -37.91 1.62 3.70
N ALA A 715 -36.69 1.63 4.24
CA ALA A 715 -36.24 0.65 5.21
C ALA A 715 -36.88 0.87 6.59
N LEU A 716 -37.02 2.13 7.01
CA LEU A 716 -37.70 2.47 8.27
C LEU A 716 -39.15 2.01 8.26
N LEU A 717 -39.89 2.28 7.18
CA LEU A 717 -41.30 1.88 7.07
C LEU A 717 -41.48 0.36 7.05
N ALA A 718 -40.56 -0.38 6.43
CA ALA A 718 -40.59 -1.83 6.47
C ALA A 718 -40.34 -2.38 7.89
N LEU A 719 -39.53 -1.68 8.70
CA LEU A 719 -39.18 -2.10 10.05
C LEU A 719 -40.17 -1.62 11.12
N LEU A 720 -40.96 -0.58 10.87
CA LEU A 720 -41.93 -0.02 11.83
C LEU A 720 -42.79 -1.06 12.57
N PRO A 721 -43.33 -2.13 11.93
CA PRO A 721 -44.14 -3.13 12.61
C PRO A 721 -43.40 -3.96 13.66
N VAL A 722 -42.07 -4.03 13.59
CA VAL A 722 -41.23 -4.84 14.48
C VAL A 722 -40.35 -4.01 15.41
N LEU A 723 -40.35 -2.67 15.25
CA LEU A 723 -39.57 -1.78 16.09
C LEU A 723 -40.16 -1.75 17.52
N PRO A 724 -39.33 -1.92 18.56
CA PRO A 724 -39.75 -1.76 19.95
C PRO A 724 -39.92 -0.26 20.26
N LEU A 725 -41.04 0.33 19.84
CA LEU A 725 -41.31 1.75 20.05
C LEU A 725 -41.64 2.02 21.53
N PRO A 726 -41.05 3.07 22.15
CA PRO A 726 -41.31 3.39 23.55
C PRO A 726 -42.75 3.92 23.74
N GLU A 727 -43.24 3.93 24.97
CA GLU A 727 -44.49 4.63 25.31
C GLU A 727 -44.28 6.16 25.30
N GLN A 728 -45.37 6.92 25.14
CA GLN A 728 -45.28 8.38 25.24
C GLN A 728 -44.80 8.80 26.63
N GLY A 729 -43.82 9.71 26.67
CA GLY A 729 -43.22 10.17 27.92
C GLY A 729 -42.28 9.17 28.60
N ALA A 730 -41.91 8.07 27.92
CA ALA A 730 -40.93 7.13 28.45
C ALA A 730 -39.58 7.81 28.69
N ASP A 731 -38.99 7.52 29.85
CA ASP A 731 -37.65 7.96 30.21
C ASP A 731 -36.61 7.15 29.43
N LEU A 732 -35.99 7.80 28.44
CA LEU A 732 -34.97 7.17 27.59
C LEU A 732 -33.55 7.27 28.18
N ARG A 733 -33.35 7.67 29.44
CA ARG A 733 -32.00 7.78 30.02
C ARG A 733 -31.19 6.48 29.85
N CYS A 734 -29.90 6.62 29.52
CA CYS A 734 -28.99 5.50 29.40
C CYS A 734 -28.90 4.76 30.75
N ALA A 735 -29.30 3.50 30.77
CA ALA A 735 -29.31 2.61 31.94
C ALA A 735 -28.38 1.40 31.76
N VAL A 736 -27.59 1.39 30.69
CA VAL A 736 -26.52 0.41 30.44
C VAL A 736 -25.16 1.07 30.62
N PRO A 737 -24.12 0.33 31.06
CA PRO A 737 -22.76 0.85 31.18
C PRO A 737 -22.12 0.99 29.80
N GLU A 738 -22.52 2.03 29.07
CA GLU A 738 -22.13 2.28 27.67
C GLU A 738 -20.60 2.36 27.52
N GLY A 739 -20.02 1.52 26.67
CA GLY A 739 -18.59 1.48 26.35
C GLY A 739 -17.68 0.86 27.43
N ALA A 740 -18.23 0.42 28.57
CA ALA A 740 -17.43 -0.26 29.60
C ALA A 740 -17.15 -1.72 29.20
N LEU A 741 -15.88 -2.09 29.11
CA LEU A 741 -15.46 -3.47 28.83
C LEU A 741 -15.74 -4.36 30.05
N LEU A 742 -16.51 -5.43 29.83
CA LEU A 742 -16.91 -6.44 30.78
C LEU A 742 -16.31 -7.78 30.34
N GLU A 743 -15.28 -8.23 31.04
CA GLU A 743 -14.71 -9.57 30.84
C GLU A 743 -15.63 -10.64 31.46
N VAL A 744 -15.82 -11.78 30.81
CA VAL A 744 -16.72 -12.85 31.29
C VAL A 744 -16.41 -13.26 32.74
N ASP A 745 -15.14 -13.44 33.11
CA ASP A 745 -14.77 -13.92 34.44
C ASP A 745 -14.98 -12.89 35.57
N ARG A 746 -14.74 -11.61 35.27
CA ARG A 746 -14.73 -10.52 36.28
C ARG A 746 -16.00 -9.66 36.26
N GLY A 747 -16.62 -9.56 35.10
CA GLY A 747 -17.76 -8.70 34.80
C GLY A 747 -19.09 -9.43 34.64
N ARG A 748 -19.15 -10.76 34.84
CA ARG A 748 -20.35 -11.60 34.63
C ARG A 748 -21.63 -11.00 35.21
N HIS A 749 -21.59 -10.54 36.46
CA HIS A 749 -22.79 -10.00 37.11
C HIS A 749 -23.29 -8.71 36.44
N ALA A 750 -22.39 -7.81 36.03
CA ALA A 750 -22.74 -6.61 35.28
C ALA A 750 -23.22 -6.96 33.86
N LEU A 751 -22.60 -7.96 33.23
CA LEU A 751 -22.98 -8.45 31.92
C LEU A 751 -24.42 -9.00 31.92
N LEU A 752 -24.77 -9.86 32.88
CA LEU A 752 -26.11 -10.46 32.96
C LEU A 752 -27.20 -9.46 33.36
N ARG A 753 -26.88 -8.52 34.27
CA ARG A 753 -27.84 -7.53 34.80
C ARG A 753 -28.55 -6.71 33.72
N HIS A 754 -27.86 -6.40 32.61
CA HIS A 754 -28.35 -5.51 31.56
C HIS A 754 -28.91 -6.25 30.34
N LEU A 755 -28.89 -7.59 30.31
CA LEU A 755 -29.49 -8.37 29.22
C LEU A 755 -30.97 -8.03 28.96
N PRO A 756 -31.83 -7.78 29.99
CA PRO A 756 -33.21 -7.38 29.75
C PRO A 756 -33.36 -6.08 28.96
N SER A 757 -32.36 -5.18 29.03
CA SER A 757 -32.35 -3.87 28.36
C SER A 757 -31.91 -3.93 26.89
N LEU A 758 -31.50 -5.10 26.38
CA LEU A 758 -31.10 -5.24 24.97
C LEU A 758 -32.24 -4.90 24.02
N LEU A 759 -31.88 -4.15 22.98
CA LEU A 759 -32.71 -3.64 21.89
C LEU A 759 -33.85 -2.73 22.35
N VAL A 760 -33.78 -2.24 23.59
CA VAL A 760 -34.66 -1.17 24.09
C VAL A 760 -34.13 0.18 23.60
N PRO A 761 -35.01 1.11 23.17
CA PRO A 761 -34.61 2.47 22.81
C PRO A 761 -34.04 3.22 24.02
N MET A 762 -32.86 3.83 23.86
CA MET A 762 -32.19 4.59 24.91
C MET A 762 -31.43 5.79 24.32
N ALA A 763 -31.29 6.85 25.11
CA ALA A 763 -30.40 7.97 24.83
C ALA A 763 -28.95 7.54 25.03
N GLN A 764 -28.06 8.01 24.18
CA GLN A 764 -26.62 7.89 24.40
C GLN A 764 -26.22 8.68 25.65
N HIS A 765 -25.20 8.23 26.37
CA HIS A 765 -24.66 8.90 27.56
C HIS A 765 -24.23 10.36 27.30
N THR A 766 -23.95 10.70 26.04
CA THR A 766 -23.60 12.06 25.59
C THR A 766 -24.81 12.99 25.38
N GLY A 767 -26.04 12.49 25.56
CA GLY A 767 -27.27 13.27 25.75
C GLY A 767 -27.90 13.90 24.50
N ARG A 768 -27.35 13.69 23.29
CA ARG A 768 -27.83 14.36 22.06
C ARG A 768 -28.46 13.44 20.99
N ARG A 769 -28.43 12.13 21.20
CA ARG A 769 -28.91 11.12 20.23
C ARG A 769 -29.48 9.92 20.98
N ALA A 770 -30.42 9.23 20.35
CA ALA A 770 -30.97 7.98 20.86
C ALA A 770 -30.79 6.86 19.83
N GLY A 771 -30.74 5.63 20.32
CA GLY A 771 -30.55 4.42 19.53
C GLY A 771 -31.06 3.21 20.30
N TRP A 772 -30.58 2.03 19.96
CA TRP A 772 -30.95 0.77 20.60
C TRP A 772 -29.77 0.20 21.35
N ALA A 773 -29.98 -0.18 22.62
CA ALA A 773 -28.95 -0.82 23.41
C ALA A 773 -28.56 -2.18 22.78
N ALA A 774 -27.32 -2.31 22.38
CA ALA A 774 -26.77 -3.50 21.76
C ALA A 774 -25.66 -4.09 22.65
N LEU A 775 -25.51 -5.41 22.60
CA LEU A 775 -24.36 -6.10 23.15
C LEU A 775 -23.32 -6.29 22.04
N VAL A 776 -22.08 -5.92 22.32
CA VAL A 776 -20.95 -6.06 21.38
C VAL A 776 -19.86 -6.92 22.04
N HIS A 777 -19.10 -7.66 21.24
CA HIS A 777 -18.00 -8.50 21.70
C HIS A 777 -16.71 -8.23 20.90
N ASN A 778 -15.56 -8.46 21.51
CA ASN A 778 -14.23 -8.28 20.88
C ASN A 778 -13.73 -9.52 20.11
N GLY A 779 -14.48 -10.64 20.15
CA GLY A 779 -14.10 -11.92 19.54
C GLY A 779 -13.55 -12.95 20.53
N ASP A 780 -13.19 -12.53 21.75
CA ASP A 780 -12.68 -13.37 22.84
C ASP A 780 -13.65 -13.31 24.04
N ASP A 781 -13.17 -12.99 25.25
CA ASP A 781 -13.97 -12.98 26.50
C ASP A 781 -14.46 -11.57 26.90
N GLY A 782 -14.34 -10.57 26.01
CA GLY A 782 -14.66 -9.17 26.30
C GLY A 782 -15.96 -8.70 25.65
N TYR A 783 -16.86 -8.13 26.45
CA TYR A 783 -18.17 -7.63 26.03
C TYR A 783 -18.39 -6.19 26.47
N TRP A 784 -19.15 -5.39 25.73
CA TRP A 784 -19.62 -4.08 26.20
C TRP A 784 -21.00 -3.76 25.65
N TYR A 785 -21.71 -2.87 26.35
CA TYR A 785 -22.98 -2.33 25.89
C TYR A 785 -22.76 -1.05 25.10
N GLU A 786 -23.48 -0.86 24.00
CA GLU A 786 -23.43 0.35 23.18
C GLU A 786 -24.82 0.75 22.72
N VAL A 787 -25.12 2.05 22.61
CA VAL A 787 -26.40 2.51 22.04
C VAL A 787 -26.21 2.79 20.55
N MET A 788 -26.63 1.82 19.72
CA MET A 788 -26.44 1.86 18.27
C MET A 788 -27.58 2.63 17.56
N PRO A 789 -27.28 3.50 16.58
CA PRO A 789 -28.28 4.36 15.94
C PRO A 789 -29.10 3.69 14.82
N ASP A 790 -28.73 2.48 14.39
CA ASP A 790 -29.46 1.67 13.41
C ASP A 790 -29.94 0.36 14.05
N PHE A 791 -31.24 0.07 13.90
CA PHE A 791 -31.88 -1.05 14.59
C PHE A 791 -31.41 -2.40 14.05
N ARG A 792 -31.17 -2.50 12.75
CA ARG A 792 -30.73 -3.74 12.13
C ARG A 792 -29.33 -4.09 12.60
N ASP A 793 -28.44 -3.10 12.59
CA ASP A 793 -27.08 -3.30 13.09
C ASP A 793 -27.08 -3.67 14.58
N ALA A 794 -27.96 -3.07 15.39
CA ALA A 794 -28.13 -3.42 16.81
C ALA A 794 -28.57 -4.88 17.00
N VAL A 795 -29.57 -5.35 16.23
CA VAL A 795 -30.09 -6.73 16.29
C VAL A 795 -29.01 -7.74 15.89
N GLU A 796 -28.34 -7.54 14.74
CA GLU A 796 -27.34 -8.49 14.23
C GLU A 796 -26.09 -8.53 15.14
N THR A 797 -25.65 -7.37 15.63
CA THR A 797 -24.50 -7.29 16.55
C THR A 797 -24.81 -7.98 17.87
N THR A 798 -26.01 -7.74 18.42
CA THR A 798 -26.45 -8.36 19.68
C THR A 798 -26.63 -9.87 19.52
N ALA A 799 -27.18 -10.34 18.40
CA ALA A 799 -27.35 -11.77 18.15
C ALA A 799 -26.00 -12.50 18.06
N ALA A 800 -25.03 -11.92 17.36
CA ALA A 800 -23.68 -12.48 17.29
C ALA A 800 -23.00 -12.52 18.67
N ALA A 801 -23.13 -11.44 19.45
CA ALA A 801 -22.57 -11.38 20.80
C ALA A 801 -23.23 -12.39 21.76
N LEU A 802 -24.56 -12.56 21.69
CA LEU A 802 -25.27 -13.54 22.53
C LEU A 802 -24.94 -14.98 22.17
N GLY A 803 -24.81 -15.31 20.89
CA GLY A 803 -24.39 -16.65 20.46
C GLY A 803 -22.99 -17.01 20.94
N GLN A 804 -22.05 -16.04 20.94
CA GLN A 804 -20.73 -16.23 21.53
C GLN A 804 -20.79 -16.36 23.05
N LEU A 805 -21.59 -15.50 23.71
CA LEU A 805 -21.74 -15.51 25.16
C LEU A 805 -22.39 -16.81 25.66
N GLY A 806 -23.36 -17.37 24.93
CA GLY A 806 -23.99 -18.65 25.25
C GLY A 806 -23.03 -19.84 25.19
N ASN A 807 -21.99 -19.75 24.34
CA ASN A 807 -20.92 -20.76 24.31
C ASN A 807 -19.94 -20.64 25.49
N GLN A 808 -19.86 -19.48 26.12
CA GLN A 808 -18.92 -19.17 27.21
C GLN A 808 -19.57 -19.24 28.60
N VAL A 809 -20.87 -18.94 28.68
CA VAL A 809 -21.62 -18.78 29.93
C VAL A 809 -22.91 -19.59 29.89
N ASP A 810 -22.92 -20.70 30.63
CA ASP A 810 -24.13 -21.47 30.88
C ASP A 810 -24.98 -20.76 31.96
N ASP A 811 -25.92 -19.92 31.50
CA ASP A 811 -26.84 -19.15 32.35
C ASP A 811 -28.23 -19.01 31.70
N PRO A 812 -29.32 -19.32 32.41
CA PRO A 812 -30.67 -19.21 31.87
C PRO A 812 -31.03 -17.83 31.32
N GLN A 813 -30.44 -16.75 31.85
CA GLN A 813 -30.70 -15.39 31.36
C GLN A 813 -30.13 -15.15 29.96
N VAL A 814 -29.01 -15.81 29.61
CA VAL A 814 -28.39 -15.72 28.28
C VAL A 814 -29.26 -16.44 27.26
N ALA A 815 -29.71 -17.65 27.57
CA ALA A 815 -30.61 -18.42 26.69
C ALA A 815 -31.94 -17.69 26.43
N VAL A 816 -32.51 -17.05 27.46
CA VAL A 816 -33.74 -16.23 27.32
C VAL A 816 -33.48 -15.00 26.46
N ALA A 817 -32.33 -14.32 26.64
CA ALA A 817 -31.96 -13.18 25.83
C ALA A 817 -31.73 -13.55 24.36
N GLU A 818 -31.04 -14.66 24.11
CA GLU A 818 -30.76 -15.20 22.77
C GLU A 818 -32.07 -15.54 22.04
N ALA A 819 -32.96 -16.32 22.67
CA ALA A 819 -34.25 -16.67 22.09
C ALA A 819 -35.10 -15.42 21.76
N ARG A 820 -35.07 -14.40 22.62
CA ARG A 820 -35.78 -13.13 22.40
C ARG A 820 -35.20 -12.33 21.23
N VAL A 821 -33.88 -12.26 21.13
CA VAL A 821 -33.17 -11.53 20.07
C VAL A 821 -33.31 -12.24 18.72
N ASP A 822 -33.21 -13.57 18.70
CA ASP A 822 -33.42 -14.37 17.50
C ASP A 822 -34.86 -14.25 16.98
N ALA A 823 -35.86 -14.35 17.86
CA ALA A 823 -37.25 -14.11 17.49
C ALA A 823 -37.49 -12.67 16.96
N LEU A 824 -36.71 -11.69 17.40
CA LEU A 824 -36.76 -10.34 16.85
C LEU A 824 -36.04 -10.23 15.50
N ARG A 825 -34.89 -10.90 15.35
CA ARG A 825 -34.12 -10.99 14.10
C ARG A 825 -34.95 -11.64 12.99
N ASP A 826 -35.65 -12.72 13.28
CA ASP A 826 -36.51 -13.41 12.30
C ASP A 826 -37.67 -12.53 11.85
N ARG A 827 -38.33 -11.84 12.79
CA ARG A 827 -39.39 -10.86 12.49
C ARG A 827 -38.87 -9.70 11.63
N MET A 828 -37.68 -9.19 11.95
CA MET A 828 -37.00 -8.15 11.18
C MET A 828 -36.69 -8.60 9.75
N GLN A 829 -36.12 -9.79 9.57
CA GLN A 829 -35.80 -10.32 8.25
C GLN A 829 -37.05 -10.56 7.40
N ALA A 830 -38.12 -11.09 8.01
CA ALA A 830 -39.41 -11.28 7.35
C ALA A 830 -40.05 -9.96 6.92
N ALA A 831 -39.96 -8.91 7.76
CA ALA A 831 -40.47 -7.58 7.46
C ALA A 831 -39.70 -6.92 6.30
N LEU A 832 -38.37 -7.05 6.27
CA LEU A 832 -37.53 -6.56 5.15
C LEU A 832 -37.74 -7.35 3.85
N ALA A 833 -38.18 -8.61 3.94
CA ALA A 833 -38.50 -9.46 2.78
C ALA A 833 -39.94 -9.30 2.26
N GLY A 834 -40.78 -8.47 2.91
CA GLY A 834 -42.15 -8.17 2.46
C GLY A 834 -43.18 -9.28 2.67
N ARG A 835 -42.99 -10.19 3.63
CA ARG A 835 -43.93 -11.30 3.93
C ARG A 835 -44.95 -10.89 5.02
N SER A 836 -46.24 -11.18 4.81
CA SER A 836 -47.35 -10.84 5.73
C SER A 836 -47.32 -11.63 7.03
N PHE A 837 -47.41 -10.94 8.18
CA PHE A 837 -47.55 -11.52 9.52
C PHE A 837 -49.02 -11.82 9.86
N ARG A 838 -49.45 -13.07 9.71
CA ARG A 838 -50.53 -13.67 10.52
C ARG A 838 -50.11 -15.10 10.83
N GLN A 839 -50.09 -15.44 12.12
CA GLN A 839 -49.63 -16.69 12.75
C GLN A 839 -48.14 -16.71 13.15
N ALA A 840 -47.86 -16.08 14.28
CA ALA A 840 -46.99 -16.61 15.33
C ALA A 840 -47.69 -16.34 16.67
#